data_AF-A0AAN8JST2-F1
#
_entry.id   AF-A0AAN8JST2-F1
#
_cell.length_a   1.000
_cell.length_b   1.000
_cell.length_c   1.000
_cell.angle_alpha   90.00
_cell.angle_beta   90.00
_cell.angle_gamma   90.00
#
_symmetry.space_group_name_H-M   'P 1'
#
loop_
_entity.id
_entity.type
_entity.pdbx_description
1 polymer ?
#
loop_
_entity_poly.entity_id
_entity_poly.type
_entity_poly.pdbx_seq_one_letter_code
_entity_poly.pdbx_strand_id
1 'polypeptide(L)'
;MGCGSSKSSDQPLLEEFPVADSEKGYPPPKPPANRKEECFDSRDYTNVDSNAKKALATPKSTYDSLLGEITRGCTTDLQKLRAVYMWLAAQKIESENYPKITDNATPRGYMKNIKHKNGSYTAFFTLLCRAARLPCVIVKGKGKSLNYEVGDKDFTNLNSQWTAVYVDKSWRLVHPLWSFRAVTGFSMGNWTMIEKEGQAVNKKESKSSGSDVVQLNEFYFLTNPDEFIYKCRPDKEPWQLLSQPWSMDKYINVPYCHPNFFQYGLKHDKDLKCILKSQKGKCWIDIMHSENVDPTLKYELFYNEKESRRQAPTDKRLDRFVAYNNEVDSKGVVIRFPVEGVFKIVFRGFCEFKLECDKIGETIDEFPNNPEFGYGQGITAKKGGINSASPTNGFIYLARAQRKTFSINVDDPTNVTTTLKSGDNKIDFSDHVTQNISGNRVNIDVTMPENPDVTDCVLQISVARKPVLNYLLSTDKIVNENRNKGDPVRDALTRATRGTDIDNLQRAIDRFESKGLEDKGDLTRAKDRLQELIEDQNASRTDEALDRRIRDRLKQATGENDIDELEEAINEFTANRLEDRGDLTDAKQRLLDLYTSALETAIDERILDRLEYTVERAKNSRVCGSLKHSQVMLDAEETLKQLRRLKKYLVKVLAMKQSTVSEISSYKRPKQCVHDVMKATYLLLGERDKDLNRWEHIQSLTRRLGKDSLMRRIKQFDVINLRLPVANRSDRLLGLYDETLVCKNSAGAGTFYNWSRHMVEEVEEDNSRRRQRHV
;
A
#
# COMPACT_ATOMS: atom_id res chain seq x y z
N MET A 1 16.03 2.51 -27.73
CA MET A 1 17.48 2.70 -27.60
C MET A 1 17.79 3.54 -26.35
N GLY A 2 18.82 3.30 -25.55
CA GLY A 2 19.90 2.33 -25.66
C GLY A 2 20.51 1.94 -24.30
N CYS A 3 20.88 0.67 -24.19
CA CYS A 3 21.92 0.19 -23.27
C CYS A 3 23.24 0.28 -24.03
N GLY A 4 24.17 1.09 -23.55
CA GLY A 4 25.51 1.23 -24.11
C GLY A 4 26.55 0.48 -23.27
N SER A 5 26.98 -0.67 -23.77
CA SER A 5 28.35 -1.15 -23.60
C SER A 5 28.87 -1.42 -25.01
N SER A 6 29.90 -0.66 -25.38
CA SER A 6 30.62 -0.67 -26.65
C SER A 6 31.01 -2.06 -27.16
N LYS A 7 30.60 -2.38 -28.39
CA LYS A 7 31.42 -3.04 -29.43
C LYS A 7 30.77 -2.75 -30.78
N SER A 8 31.49 -2.03 -31.64
CA SER A 8 31.14 -1.73 -33.02
C SER A 8 31.12 -3.02 -33.84
N SER A 9 29.95 -3.40 -34.37
CA SER A 9 29.85 -4.28 -35.52
C SER A 9 29.04 -3.56 -36.58
N ASP A 10 29.71 -3.17 -37.67
CA ASP A 10 29.14 -2.56 -38.86
C ASP A 10 28.10 -3.49 -39.51
N GLN A 11 26.85 -3.36 -39.09
CA GLN A 11 25.70 -3.75 -39.90
C GLN A 11 24.90 -2.47 -40.19
N PRO A 12 24.51 -2.22 -41.45
CA PRO A 12 23.76 -1.02 -41.80
C PRO A 12 22.46 -0.96 -40.99
N LEU A 13 22.25 0.16 -40.29
CA LEU A 13 21.03 0.48 -39.56
C LEU A 13 19.86 0.50 -40.55
N LEU A 14 19.06 -0.56 -40.60
CA LEU A 14 17.76 -0.56 -41.29
C LEU A 14 16.89 0.54 -40.65
N GLU A 15 16.30 1.43 -41.47
CA GLU A 15 15.43 2.52 -41.00
C GLU A 15 14.29 1.99 -40.10
N GLU A 16 14.00 2.71 -39.00
CA GLU A 16 12.90 2.37 -38.08
C GLU A 16 11.56 2.42 -38.84
N PHE A 17 10.70 1.41 -38.63
CA PHE A 17 9.36 1.41 -39.21
C PHE A 17 8.54 2.59 -38.64
N PRO A 18 8.12 3.56 -39.48
CA PRO A 18 7.55 4.80 -38.97
C PRO A 18 6.14 4.59 -38.42
N VAL A 19 5.92 4.95 -37.16
CA VAL A 19 4.60 4.99 -36.52
C VAL A 19 4.33 6.42 -36.06
N ALA A 20 3.29 7.04 -36.62
CA ALA A 20 2.94 8.43 -36.28
C ALA A 20 2.55 8.55 -34.79
N ASP A 21 3.03 9.60 -34.12
CA ASP A 21 2.76 9.81 -32.70
C ASP A 21 1.25 9.95 -32.40
N SER A 22 0.48 10.56 -33.31
CA SER A 22 -0.97 10.78 -33.16
C SER A 22 -1.68 10.74 -34.53
N GLU A 23 -3.01 10.66 -34.53
CA GLU A 23 -3.85 10.75 -35.73
C GLU A 23 -4.85 11.91 -35.61
N LYS A 24 -5.38 12.36 -36.76
CA LYS A 24 -6.39 13.44 -36.80
C LYS A 24 -7.70 12.96 -36.16
N GLY A 25 -8.37 13.85 -35.43
CA GLY A 25 -9.70 13.60 -34.85
C GLY A 25 -9.70 13.00 -33.45
N TYR A 26 -8.53 12.75 -32.84
CA TYR A 26 -8.47 12.31 -31.45
C TYR A 26 -8.84 13.45 -30.47
N PRO A 27 -9.47 13.13 -29.33
CA PRO A 27 -9.79 14.12 -28.30
C PRO A 27 -8.54 14.87 -27.80
N PRO A 28 -8.66 16.14 -27.36
CA PRO A 28 -7.54 16.83 -26.74
C PRO A 28 -7.13 16.15 -25.42
N PRO A 29 -5.85 16.27 -25.00
CA PRO A 29 -5.40 15.73 -23.72
C PRO A 29 -6.11 16.42 -22.55
N LYS A 30 -6.66 15.62 -21.64
CA LYS A 30 -7.36 16.07 -20.43
C LYS A 30 -7.10 15.07 -19.30
N PRO A 31 -6.98 15.52 -18.04
CA PRO A 31 -6.94 14.62 -16.90
C PRO A 31 -8.10 13.61 -16.91
N PRO A 32 -7.86 12.35 -16.53
CA PRO A 32 -8.90 11.34 -16.41
C PRO A 32 -9.96 11.76 -15.38
N ALA A 33 -11.23 11.44 -15.63
CA ALA A 33 -12.33 11.81 -14.73
C ALA A 33 -12.37 11.00 -13.42
N ASN A 34 -11.83 9.78 -13.45
CA ASN A 34 -11.83 8.79 -12.38
C ASN A 34 -10.48 8.07 -12.33
N ARG A 35 -10.16 7.46 -11.19
CA ARG A 35 -8.93 6.67 -11.03
C ARG A 35 -9.03 5.32 -11.72
N LYS A 36 -7.88 4.67 -11.92
CA LYS A 36 -7.77 3.31 -12.45
C LYS A 36 -8.64 2.33 -11.67
N GLU A 37 -8.59 2.41 -10.34
CA GLU A 37 -9.24 1.47 -9.42
C GLU A 37 -10.77 1.54 -9.52
N GLU A 38 -11.33 2.66 -9.98
CA GLU A 38 -12.76 2.87 -10.16
C GLU A 38 -13.29 2.29 -11.49
N CYS A 39 -12.44 2.20 -12.51
CA CYS A 39 -12.85 1.73 -13.84
C CYS A 39 -12.31 0.34 -14.22
N PHE A 40 -11.32 -0.19 -13.48
CA PHE A 40 -10.63 -1.42 -13.84
C PHE A 40 -10.28 -2.27 -12.61
N ASP A 41 -10.87 -3.46 -12.56
CA ASP A 41 -10.47 -4.56 -11.68
C ASP A 41 -10.04 -5.75 -12.54
N SER A 42 -8.81 -6.23 -12.39
CA SER A 42 -8.28 -7.34 -13.19
C SER A 42 -9.07 -8.64 -13.04
N ARG A 43 -9.82 -8.82 -11.94
CA ARG A 43 -10.67 -9.99 -11.70
C ARG A 43 -11.81 -10.12 -12.72
N ASP A 44 -12.30 -9.00 -13.23
CA ASP A 44 -13.42 -8.96 -14.18
C ASP A 44 -12.98 -9.34 -15.60
N TYR A 45 -11.67 -9.38 -15.86
CA TYR A 45 -11.10 -9.61 -17.19
C TYR A 45 -10.50 -11.02 -17.35
N THR A 46 -10.72 -11.94 -16.42
CA THR A 46 -10.14 -13.30 -16.47
C THR A 46 -10.46 -14.07 -17.76
N ASN A 47 -11.68 -13.91 -18.30
CA ASN A 47 -12.08 -14.49 -19.58
C ASN A 47 -11.35 -13.82 -20.76
N VAL A 48 -11.23 -12.49 -20.75
CA VAL A 48 -10.51 -11.71 -21.77
C VAL A 48 -9.04 -12.12 -21.80
N ASP A 49 -8.39 -12.19 -20.63
CA ASP A 49 -7.00 -12.60 -20.46
C ASP A 49 -6.77 -14.02 -20.98
N SER A 50 -7.70 -14.93 -20.70
CA SER A 50 -7.64 -16.32 -21.16
C SER A 50 -7.78 -16.43 -22.68
N ASN A 51 -8.68 -15.65 -23.29
CA ASN A 51 -8.88 -15.64 -24.73
C ASN A 51 -7.68 -15.02 -25.47
N ALA A 52 -7.14 -13.92 -24.96
CA ALA A 52 -5.93 -13.30 -25.49
C ALA A 52 -4.74 -14.28 -25.50
N LYS A 53 -4.58 -15.09 -24.44
CA LYS A 53 -3.54 -16.13 -24.38
C LYS A 53 -3.79 -17.30 -25.33
N LYS A 54 -5.04 -17.70 -25.55
CA LYS A 54 -5.38 -18.77 -26.51
C LYS A 54 -5.03 -18.37 -27.95
N ALA A 55 -5.23 -17.10 -28.30
CA ALA A 55 -4.93 -16.57 -29.63
C ALA A 55 -3.43 -16.58 -30.00
N LEU A 56 -2.53 -16.94 -29.07
CA LEU A 56 -1.11 -17.18 -29.35
C LEU A 56 -0.88 -18.43 -30.19
N ALA A 57 -1.82 -19.39 -30.17
CA ALA A 57 -1.67 -20.69 -30.82
C ALA A 57 -1.74 -20.62 -32.36
N THR A 58 -2.32 -19.56 -32.91
CA THR A 58 -2.51 -19.41 -34.37
C THR A 58 -1.97 -18.07 -34.84
N PRO A 59 -0.71 -18.02 -35.30
CA PRO A 59 -0.12 -16.80 -35.81
C PRO A 59 -0.94 -16.23 -36.98
N LYS A 60 -1.18 -14.92 -36.96
CA LYS A 60 -1.90 -14.20 -38.01
C LYS A 60 -0.96 -13.33 -38.82
N SER A 61 -1.27 -13.17 -40.11
CA SER A 61 -0.47 -12.39 -41.05
C SER A 61 -0.83 -10.91 -41.06
N THR A 62 -2.05 -10.51 -40.67
CA THR A 62 -2.50 -9.11 -40.69
C THR A 62 -2.99 -8.64 -39.32
N TYR A 63 -2.98 -7.32 -39.09
CA TYR A 63 -3.56 -6.74 -37.87
C TYR A 63 -5.05 -7.03 -37.75
N ASP A 64 -5.86 -6.85 -38.80
CA ASP A 64 -7.31 -7.06 -38.72
C ASP A 64 -7.68 -8.49 -38.34
N SER A 65 -7.01 -9.49 -38.93
CA SER A 65 -7.25 -10.90 -38.60
C SER A 65 -6.80 -11.27 -37.19
N LEU A 66 -5.71 -10.66 -36.71
CA LEU A 66 -5.26 -10.79 -35.33
C LEU A 66 -6.26 -10.16 -34.36
N LEU A 67 -6.66 -8.90 -34.61
CA LEU A 67 -7.54 -8.14 -33.74
C LEU A 67 -8.93 -8.77 -33.68
N GLY A 68 -9.46 -9.26 -34.81
CA GLY A 68 -10.73 -9.99 -34.85
C GLY A 68 -10.73 -11.30 -34.04
N GLU A 69 -9.56 -11.90 -33.80
CA GLU A 69 -9.44 -13.05 -32.91
C GLU A 69 -9.26 -12.64 -31.45
N ILE A 70 -8.29 -11.77 -31.14
CA ILE A 70 -7.97 -11.44 -29.74
C ILE A 70 -9.09 -10.65 -29.06
N THR A 71 -9.83 -9.83 -29.83
CA THR A 71 -10.96 -9.04 -29.30
C THR A 71 -12.30 -9.75 -29.42
N ARG A 72 -12.32 -11.02 -29.83
CA ARG A 72 -13.55 -11.80 -29.98
C ARG A 72 -14.30 -11.88 -28.64
N GLY A 73 -15.56 -11.44 -28.65
CA GLY A 73 -16.40 -11.40 -27.46
C GLY A 73 -16.14 -10.22 -26.51
N CYS A 74 -15.25 -9.29 -26.87
CA CYS A 74 -15.11 -8.02 -26.15
C CYS A 74 -16.25 -7.08 -26.56
N THR A 75 -17.04 -6.63 -25.59
CA THR A 75 -18.15 -5.70 -25.77
C THR A 75 -17.79 -4.26 -25.42
N THR A 76 -16.71 -4.05 -24.66
CA THR A 76 -16.24 -2.70 -24.28
C THR A 76 -14.83 -2.42 -24.79
N ASP A 77 -14.51 -1.14 -24.98
CA ASP A 77 -13.17 -0.70 -25.39
C ASP A 77 -12.10 -1.04 -24.35
N LEU A 78 -12.47 -1.06 -23.06
CA LEU A 78 -11.57 -1.48 -21.99
C LEU A 78 -11.25 -2.99 -22.08
N GLN A 79 -12.23 -3.83 -22.44
CA GLN A 79 -11.98 -5.25 -22.71
C GLN A 79 -11.06 -5.45 -23.92
N LYS A 80 -11.27 -4.70 -25.01
CA LYS A 80 -10.37 -4.75 -26.19
C LYS A 80 -8.95 -4.34 -25.82
N LEU A 81 -8.80 -3.23 -25.09
CA LEU A 81 -7.50 -2.74 -24.63
C LEU A 81 -6.79 -3.78 -23.75
N ARG A 82 -7.52 -4.40 -22.82
CA ARG A 82 -6.99 -5.48 -21.97
C ARG A 82 -6.57 -6.70 -22.79
N ALA A 83 -7.37 -7.11 -23.77
CA ALA A 83 -7.03 -8.22 -24.66
C ALA A 83 -5.73 -7.97 -25.43
N VAL A 84 -5.58 -6.78 -26.02
CA VAL A 84 -4.36 -6.34 -26.72
C VAL A 84 -3.16 -6.37 -25.79
N TYR A 85 -3.30 -5.78 -24.60
CA TYR A 85 -2.25 -5.71 -23.58
C TYR A 85 -1.79 -7.10 -23.15
N MET A 86 -2.72 -8.01 -22.84
CA MET A 86 -2.42 -9.36 -22.39
C MET A 86 -1.87 -10.26 -23.49
N TRP A 87 -2.34 -10.09 -24.72
CA TRP A 87 -1.79 -10.79 -25.86
C TRP A 87 -0.32 -10.39 -26.08
N LEU A 88 -0.02 -9.08 -26.08
CA LEU A 88 1.35 -8.58 -26.24
C LEU A 88 2.26 -9.01 -25.07
N ALA A 89 1.76 -8.97 -23.84
CA ALA A 89 2.49 -9.41 -22.65
C ALA A 89 2.97 -10.87 -22.76
N ALA A 90 2.17 -11.73 -23.39
CA ALA A 90 2.45 -13.15 -23.52
C ALA A 90 3.39 -13.48 -24.69
N GLN A 91 3.75 -12.50 -25.53
CA GLN A 91 4.66 -12.70 -26.66
C GLN A 91 6.11 -12.89 -26.22
N LYS A 92 6.76 -13.89 -26.83
CA LYS A 92 8.15 -14.27 -26.56
C LYS A 92 9.13 -13.61 -27.54
N ILE A 93 8.96 -12.31 -27.77
CA ILE A 93 9.55 -11.57 -28.88
C ILE A 93 11.06 -11.78 -29.01
N GLU A 94 11.81 -11.65 -27.90
CA GLU A 94 13.28 -11.72 -27.90
C GLU A 94 13.82 -13.12 -28.18
N SER A 95 13.16 -14.15 -27.61
CA SER A 95 13.59 -15.55 -27.73
C SER A 95 13.11 -16.23 -29.00
N GLU A 96 12.10 -15.67 -29.67
CA GLU A 96 11.52 -16.26 -30.87
C GLU A 96 12.38 -16.01 -32.12
N ASN A 97 12.38 -16.95 -33.05
CA ASN A 97 13.04 -16.81 -34.35
C ASN A 97 12.03 -16.40 -35.42
N TYR A 98 12.41 -15.47 -36.29
CA TYR A 98 11.57 -14.95 -37.38
C TYR A 98 12.11 -15.34 -38.76
N PRO A 99 12.22 -16.64 -39.08
CA PRO A 99 12.73 -17.06 -40.38
C PRO A 99 11.74 -16.65 -41.48
N LYS A 100 12.25 -16.16 -42.60
CA LYS A 100 11.46 -15.85 -43.81
C LYS A 100 10.39 -14.76 -43.63
N ILE A 101 10.47 -13.94 -42.58
CA ILE A 101 9.63 -12.74 -42.43
C ILE A 101 10.30 -11.56 -43.13
N THR A 102 9.75 -11.16 -44.28
CA THR A 102 10.24 -10.06 -45.12
C THR A 102 9.43 -8.78 -44.93
N ASP A 103 8.13 -8.90 -44.68
CA ASP A 103 7.25 -7.75 -44.47
C ASP A 103 7.24 -7.28 -43.02
N ASN A 104 7.91 -6.14 -42.79
CA ASN A 104 8.05 -5.47 -41.50
C ASN A 104 6.74 -4.82 -41.01
N ALA A 105 5.73 -4.65 -41.88
CA ALA A 105 4.44 -4.07 -41.52
C ALA A 105 3.50 -5.09 -40.84
N THR A 106 3.74 -6.39 -40.99
CA THR A 106 2.91 -7.42 -40.33
C THR A 106 3.14 -7.47 -38.81
N PRO A 107 2.21 -8.02 -37.99
CA PRO A 107 2.43 -8.18 -36.55
C PRO A 107 3.73 -8.94 -36.22
N ARG A 108 4.04 -10.02 -36.95
CA ARG A 108 5.29 -10.78 -36.78
C ARG A 108 6.52 -10.02 -37.28
N GLY A 109 6.38 -9.27 -38.38
CA GLY A 109 7.42 -8.36 -38.87
C GLY A 109 7.79 -7.29 -37.85
N TYR A 110 6.80 -6.71 -37.19
CA TYR A 110 7.05 -5.72 -36.16
C TYR A 110 7.70 -6.32 -34.89
N MET A 111 7.29 -7.54 -34.49
CA MET A 111 8.00 -8.26 -33.42
C MET A 111 9.48 -8.51 -33.76
N LYS A 112 9.78 -8.88 -35.02
CA LYS A 112 11.15 -8.99 -35.51
C LYS A 112 11.90 -7.65 -35.38
N ASN A 113 11.27 -6.52 -35.72
CA ASN A 113 11.87 -5.20 -35.55
C ASN A 113 12.24 -4.91 -34.09
N ILE A 114 11.36 -5.25 -33.13
CA ILE A 114 11.65 -5.11 -31.70
C ILE A 114 12.88 -5.93 -31.31
N LYS A 115 12.94 -7.22 -31.70
CA LYS A 115 14.08 -8.11 -31.40
C LYS A 115 15.41 -7.54 -31.92
N HIS A 116 15.40 -6.92 -33.10
CA HIS A 116 16.58 -6.31 -33.72
C HIS A 116 16.79 -4.84 -33.33
N LYS A 117 16.08 -4.34 -32.31
CA LYS A 117 16.20 -2.96 -31.78
C LYS A 117 15.81 -1.85 -32.77
N ASN A 118 15.05 -2.17 -33.81
CA ASN A 118 14.52 -1.25 -34.83
C ASN A 118 13.01 -0.98 -34.67
N GLY A 119 12.47 -1.23 -33.48
CA GLY A 119 11.09 -1.00 -33.11
C GLY A 119 10.93 -0.94 -31.59
N SER A 120 9.78 -0.46 -31.11
CA SER A 120 9.50 -0.35 -29.68
C SER A 120 8.20 -1.04 -29.30
N TYR A 121 8.12 -1.54 -28.06
CA TYR A 121 6.85 -2.07 -27.51
C TYR A 121 5.75 -1.01 -27.52
N THR A 122 6.09 0.26 -27.27
CA THR A 122 5.16 1.39 -27.31
C THR A 122 4.55 1.60 -28.69
N ALA A 123 5.38 1.60 -29.73
CA ALA A 123 4.90 1.76 -31.10
C ALA A 123 4.09 0.53 -31.57
N PHE A 124 4.52 -0.69 -31.22
CA PHE A 124 3.75 -1.89 -31.54
C PHE A 124 2.39 -1.94 -30.84
N PHE A 125 2.36 -1.61 -29.56
CA PHE A 125 1.13 -1.51 -28.79
C PHE A 125 0.18 -0.45 -29.37
N THR A 126 0.73 0.66 -29.85
CA THR A 126 -0.03 1.73 -30.54
C THR A 126 -0.65 1.20 -31.84
N LEU A 127 0.10 0.48 -32.68
CA LEU A 127 -0.42 -0.14 -33.90
C LEU A 127 -1.56 -1.13 -33.59
N LEU A 128 -1.40 -1.96 -32.56
CA LEU A 128 -2.43 -2.90 -32.13
C LEU A 128 -3.69 -2.19 -31.61
N CYS A 129 -3.54 -1.12 -30.82
CA CYS A 129 -4.66 -0.33 -30.32
C CYS A 129 -5.43 0.35 -31.47
N ARG A 130 -4.72 0.96 -32.43
CA ARG A 130 -5.34 1.59 -33.60
C ARG A 130 -6.08 0.58 -34.47
N ALA A 131 -5.50 -0.60 -34.69
CA ALA A 131 -6.18 -1.70 -35.37
C ALA A 131 -7.43 -2.19 -34.61
N ALA A 132 -7.44 -2.10 -33.27
CA ALA A 132 -8.62 -2.36 -32.45
C ALA A 132 -9.62 -1.17 -32.42
N ARG A 133 -9.37 -0.11 -33.20
CA ARG A 133 -10.13 1.15 -33.25
C ARG A 133 -10.16 1.91 -31.92
N LEU A 134 -9.09 1.81 -31.14
CA LEU A 134 -8.89 2.57 -29.90
C LEU A 134 -8.04 3.81 -30.19
N PRO A 135 -8.54 5.04 -29.98
CA PRO A 135 -7.74 6.24 -30.15
C PRO A 135 -6.54 6.23 -29.20
N CYS A 136 -5.32 6.39 -29.73
CA CYS A 136 -4.13 6.37 -28.90
C CYS A 136 -2.95 7.17 -29.47
N VAL A 137 -2.16 7.73 -28.55
CA VAL A 137 -1.04 8.64 -28.83
C VAL A 137 0.24 8.09 -28.21
N ILE A 138 1.33 8.09 -28.98
CA ILE A 138 2.68 7.87 -28.46
C ILE A 138 3.12 9.15 -27.77
N VAL A 139 3.37 9.05 -26.47
CA VAL A 139 3.85 10.15 -25.63
C VAL A 139 5.35 9.94 -25.41
N LYS A 140 6.13 10.93 -25.84
CA LYS A 140 7.60 10.98 -25.64
C LYS A 140 7.92 11.84 -24.42
N GLY A 141 8.96 11.47 -23.68
CA GLY A 141 9.37 12.17 -22.48
C GLY A 141 10.61 11.60 -21.82
N LYS A 142 10.79 11.94 -20.55
CA LYS A 142 11.88 11.47 -19.69
C LYS A 142 11.39 10.41 -18.71
N GLY A 143 12.17 9.34 -18.54
CA GLY A 143 11.88 8.26 -17.62
C GLY A 143 13.02 8.00 -16.63
N LYS A 144 12.75 8.06 -15.32
CA LYS A 144 13.69 7.62 -14.27
C LYS A 144 13.83 6.09 -14.34
N SER A 145 14.83 5.64 -15.08
CA SER A 145 15.03 4.24 -15.48
C SER A 145 16.34 3.67 -14.92
N LEU A 146 16.92 2.66 -15.59
CA LEU A 146 18.12 1.95 -15.19
C LEU A 146 19.29 2.88 -14.83
N ASN A 147 19.50 3.93 -15.63
CA ASN A 147 20.65 4.82 -15.52
C ASN A 147 20.41 6.04 -14.62
N TYR A 148 19.28 6.10 -13.92
CA TYR A 148 18.97 7.19 -12.99
C TYR A 148 19.28 6.75 -11.56
N GLU A 149 20.06 7.55 -10.85
CA GLU A 149 20.22 7.49 -9.40
C GLU A 149 19.45 8.64 -8.73
N VAL A 150 18.96 8.40 -7.51
CA VAL A 150 18.21 9.42 -6.77
C VAL A 150 19.05 10.68 -6.56
N GLY A 151 18.52 11.83 -6.99
CA GLY A 151 19.20 13.12 -6.93
C GLY A 151 19.97 13.52 -8.20
N ASP A 152 19.99 12.66 -9.23
CA ASP A 152 20.55 13.02 -10.53
C ASP A 152 19.83 14.20 -11.16
N LYS A 153 20.61 15.12 -11.73
CA LYS A 153 20.11 16.31 -12.43
C LYS A 153 20.17 16.19 -13.95
N ASP A 154 20.98 15.26 -14.47
CA ASP A 154 21.13 15.06 -15.91
C ASP A 154 20.11 14.03 -16.44
N PHE A 155 19.20 14.51 -17.28
CA PHE A 155 18.17 13.69 -17.94
C PHE A 155 18.41 13.54 -19.45
N THR A 156 19.60 13.90 -19.95
CA THR A 156 19.92 13.88 -21.38
C THR A 156 19.71 12.49 -21.98
N ASN A 157 20.19 11.45 -21.30
CA ASN A 157 20.15 10.05 -21.75
C ASN A 157 19.02 9.22 -21.13
N LEU A 158 17.99 9.87 -20.58
CA LEU A 158 16.85 9.21 -19.90
C LEU A 158 15.56 9.29 -20.72
N ASN A 159 15.67 9.20 -22.05
CA ASN A 159 14.50 9.24 -22.93
C ASN A 159 13.63 8.00 -22.75
N SER A 160 12.31 8.21 -22.73
CA SER A 160 11.31 7.16 -22.63
C SER A 160 10.09 7.49 -23.47
N GLN A 161 9.26 6.49 -23.71
CA GLN A 161 8.03 6.63 -24.47
C GLN A 161 6.97 5.65 -23.95
N TRP A 162 5.72 6.09 -23.92
CA TRP A 162 4.57 5.31 -23.48
C TRP A 162 3.35 5.69 -24.33
N THR A 163 2.22 5.02 -24.12
CA THR A 163 0.99 5.25 -24.89
C THR A 163 -0.06 5.88 -23.99
N ALA A 164 -0.68 6.97 -24.44
CA ALA A 164 -1.96 7.43 -23.91
C ALA A 164 -3.08 6.83 -24.77
N VAL A 165 -4.03 6.12 -24.18
CA VAL A 165 -5.16 5.49 -24.87
C VAL A 165 -6.45 6.13 -24.37
N TYR A 166 -7.35 6.49 -25.27
CA TYR A 166 -8.67 7.00 -24.93
C TYR A 166 -9.65 5.84 -24.77
N VAL A 167 -10.05 5.56 -23.54
CA VAL A 167 -10.99 4.49 -23.19
C VAL A 167 -11.93 5.00 -22.10
N ASP A 168 -13.18 4.56 -22.14
CA ASP A 168 -14.21 4.98 -21.17
C ASP A 168 -14.28 6.51 -21.02
N LYS A 169 -14.32 7.19 -22.19
CA LYS A 169 -14.40 8.66 -22.32
C LYS A 169 -13.23 9.44 -21.68
N SER A 170 -12.11 8.79 -21.35
CA SER A 170 -10.95 9.41 -20.70
C SER A 170 -9.62 8.93 -21.28
N TRP A 171 -8.60 9.79 -21.20
CA TRP A 171 -7.22 9.39 -21.50
C TRP A 171 -6.63 8.58 -20.35
N ARG A 172 -5.95 7.48 -20.68
CA ARG A 172 -5.28 6.57 -19.73
C ARG A 172 -3.88 6.23 -20.19
N LEU A 173 -2.94 6.12 -19.25
CA LEU A 173 -1.52 5.89 -19.54
C LEU A 173 -1.19 4.39 -19.48
N VAL A 174 -0.50 3.89 -20.50
CA VAL A 174 0.06 2.54 -20.53
C VAL A 174 1.53 2.64 -20.91
N HIS A 175 2.43 2.00 -20.17
CA HIS A 175 3.85 1.89 -20.52
C HIS A 175 4.20 0.45 -20.92
N PRO A 176 4.09 0.08 -22.20
CA PRO A 176 4.20 -1.32 -22.63
C PRO A 176 5.57 -1.95 -22.33
N LEU A 177 6.66 -1.19 -22.50
CA LEU A 177 8.00 -1.74 -22.23
C LEU A 177 8.16 -2.11 -20.75
N TRP A 178 7.82 -1.20 -19.82
CA TRP A 178 7.97 -1.45 -18.39
C TRP A 178 6.90 -2.39 -17.82
N SER A 179 5.78 -2.53 -18.53
CA SER A 179 4.78 -3.55 -18.27
C SER A 179 5.33 -4.96 -18.50
N PHE A 180 6.11 -5.16 -19.59
CA PHE A 180 6.46 -6.51 -20.04
C PHE A 180 7.92 -6.90 -19.79
N ARG A 181 8.78 -5.93 -19.51
CA ARG A 181 10.22 -6.12 -19.33
C ARG A 181 10.72 -5.37 -18.11
N ALA A 182 11.73 -5.93 -17.47
CA ALA A 182 12.54 -5.27 -16.46
C ALA A 182 14.00 -5.69 -16.62
N VAL A 183 14.89 -4.95 -15.97
CA VAL A 183 16.29 -5.33 -15.81
C VAL A 183 16.52 -5.60 -14.33
N THR A 184 17.11 -6.75 -14.02
CA THR A 184 17.44 -7.13 -12.63
C THR A 184 18.95 -7.19 -12.45
N GLY A 185 19.44 -6.85 -11.25
CA GLY A 185 20.86 -6.96 -10.91
C GLY A 185 21.78 -5.93 -11.57
N PHE A 186 21.24 -4.83 -12.10
CA PHE A 186 22.04 -3.69 -12.56
C PHE A 186 22.62 -2.93 -11.38
N SER A 187 23.87 -2.48 -11.49
CA SER A 187 24.51 -1.57 -10.54
C SER A 187 25.61 -0.78 -11.26
N MET A 188 25.73 0.51 -10.92
CA MET A 188 26.83 1.35 -11.39
C MET A 188 28.14 1.12 -10.63
N GLY A 189 28.10 0.42 -9.48
CA GLY A 189 29.27 0.18 -8.63
C GLY A 189 29.71 1.40 -7.82
N ASN A 190 28.84 2.41 -7.66
CA ASN A 190 29.15 3.68 -7.00
C ASN A 190 28.97 3.64 -5.47
N TRP A 191 28.29 2.61 -4.95
CA TRP A 191 27.79 2.58 -3.59
C TRP A 191 28.40 1.44 -2.77
N THR A 192 28.62 1.71 -1.48
CA THR A 192 28.96 0.68 -0.48
C THR A 192 27.78 0.56 0.47
N MET A 193 27.13 -0.61 0.55
CA MET A 193 26.08 -0.87 1.52
C MET A 193 26.72 -1.03 2.89
N ILE A 194 26.48 -0.07 3.79
CA ILE A 194 27.08 -0.04 5.12
C ILE A 194 26.18 -0.65 6.17
N GLU A 195 24.85 -0.55 6.00
CA GLU A 195 23.88 -1.06 6.96
C GLU A 195 22.62 -1.58 6.27
N LYS A 196 22.05 -2.66 6.80
CA LYS A 196 20.80 -3.25 6.37
C LYS A 196 19.97 -3.68 7.57
N GLU A 197 18.77 -3.10 7.71
CA GLU A 197 17.82 -3.48 8.77
C GLU A 197 18.48 -3.52 10.18
N GLY A 198 19.39 -2.60 10.47
CA GLY A 198 20.10 -2.47 11.75
C GLY A 198 21.37 -3.29 11.89
N GLN A 199 21.82 -3.98 10.82
CA GLN A 199 23.02 -4.81 10.81
C GLN A 199 24.09 -4.19 9.92
N ALA A 200 25.33 -4.06 10.39
CA ALA A 200 26.45 -3.65 9.53
C ALA A 200 26.71 -4.68 8.43
N VAL A 201 27.00 -4.20 7.22
CA VAL A 201 27.25 -5.06 6.05
C VAL A 201 28.60 -4.78 5.38
N ASN A 202 28.97 -3.51 5.20
CA ASN A 202 30.20 -3.08 4.51
C ASN A 202 30.47 -3.80 3.18
N LYS A 203 29.44 -3.92 2.33
CA LYS A 203 29.53 -4.57 1.02
C LYS A 203 29.54 -3.54 -0.11
N LYS A 204 30.70 -3.41 -0.77
CA LYS A 204 30.84 -2.57 -1.95
C LYS A 204 30.10 -3.18 -3.15
N GLU A 205 29.32 -2.35 -3.84
CA GLU A 205 28.67 -2.77 -5.07
C GLU A 205 29.70 -2.98 -6.18
N SER A 206 29.46 -4.01 -6.99
CA SER A 206 30.23 -4.25 -8.20
C SER A 206 29.42 -3.80 -9.40
N LYS A 207 30.06 -3.07 -10.33
CA LYS A 207 29.41 -2.65 -11.57
C LYS A 207 28.86 -3.87 -12.31
N SER A 208 27.59 -3.82 -12.66
CA SER A 208 26.86 -4.91 -13.32
C SER A 208 25.89 -4.32 -14.32
N SER A 209 25.86 -4.88 -15.53
CA SER A 209 24.89 -4.51 -16.56
C SER A 209 23.48 -5.04 -16.28
N GLY A 210 23.32 -5.92 -15.29
CA GLY A 210 22.07 -6.62 -15.02
C GLY A 210 21.69 -7.62 -16.11
N SER A 211 20.47 -8.13 -16.02
CA SER A 211 19.88 -9.07 -16.98
C SER A 211 18.44 -8.70 -17.26
N ASP A 212 18.07 -8.72 -18.55
CA ASP A 212 16.71 -8.52 -19.00
C ASP A 212 15.82 -9.70 -18.53
N VAL A 213 14.68 -9.36 -17.96
CA VAL A 213 13.68 -10.33 -17.51
C VAL A 213 12.32 -9.99 -18.08
N VAL A 214 11.58 -11.04 -18.46
CA VAL A 214 10.18 -10.91 -18.84
C VAL A 214 9.34 -10.85 -17.58
N GLN A 215 8.41 -9.89 -17.52
CA GLN A 215 7.49 -9.71 -16.41
C GLN A 215 6.09 -9.32 -16.91
N LEU A 216 5.12 -9.30 -16.00
CA LEU A 216 3.85 -8.61 -16.20
C LEU A 216 3.64 -7.68 -15.01
N ASN A 217 3.95 -6.39 -15.20
CA ASN A 217 3.79 -5.35 -14.19
C ASN A 217 2.56 -4.51 -14.51
N GLU A 218 1.44 -4.86 -13.88
CA GLU A 218 0.15 -4.19 -14.10
C GLU A 218 0.09 -2.76 -13.54
N PHE A 219 1.09 -2.30 -12.76
CA PHE A 219 1.17 -0.89 -12.37
C PHE A 219 1.15 0.02 -13.60
N TYR A 220 1.89 -0.38 -14.64
CA TYR A 220 2.05 0.37 -15.90
C TYR A 220 0.90 0.19 -16.90
N PHE A 221 -0.21 -0.42 -16.49
CA PHE A 221 -1.46 -0.49 -17.24
C PHE A 221 -2.48 0.47 -16.63
N LEU A 222 -2.92 1.46 -17.39
CA LEU A 222 -3.88 2.49 -16.97
C LEU A 222 -3.43 3.29 -15.74
N THR A 223 -2.12 3.50 -15.54
CA THR A 223 -1.57 4.15 -14.35
C THR A 223 -2.17 5.53 -14.13
N ASN A 224 -2.55 5.84 -12.88
CA ASN A 224 -3.02 7.16 -12.50
C ASN A 224 -1.93 8.21 -12.79
N PRO A 225 -2.22 9.34 -13.46
CA PRO A 225 -1.20 10.32 -13.85
C PRO A 225 -0.39 10.90 -12.68
N ASP A 226 -1.01 11.08 -11.51
CA ASP A 226 -0.39 11.55 -10.27
C ASP A 226 0.62 10.56 -9.68
N GLU A 227 0.54 9.28 -10.05
CA GLU A 227 1.50 8.24 -9.68
C GLU A 227 2.55 8.05 -10.79
N PHE A 228 2.10 8.08 -12.04
CA PHE A 228 2.95 7.87 -13.22
C PHE A 228 4.04 8.94 -13.37
N ILE A 229 3.71 10.20 -13.04
CA ILE A 229 4.61 11.36 -13.15
C ILE A 229 5.89 11.20 -12.31
N TYR A 230 5.89 10.38 -11.26
CA TYR A 230 7.09 10.13 -10.45
C TYR A 230 8.17 9.36 -11.20
N LYS A 231 7.80 8.59 -12.23
CA LYS A 231 8.73 7.83 -13.07
C LYS A 231 8.86 8.37 -14.47
N CYS A 232 7.80 8.97 -15.03
CA CYS A 232 7.72 9.34 -16.43
C CYS A 232 7.12 10.75 -16.59
N ARG A 233 7.93 11.69 -17.08
CA ARG A 233 7.50 13.05 -17.39
C ARG A 233 7.47 13.27 -18.91
N PRO A 234 6.30 13.54 -19.53
CA PRO A 234 6.19 13.89 -20.94
C PRO A 234 6.98 15.17 -21.30
N ASP A 235 7.46 15.25 -22.54
CA ASP A 235 8.06 16.47 -23.07
C ASP A 235 7.01 17.57 -23.26
N LYS A 236 5.82 17.18 -23.72
CA LYS A 236 4.68 18.09 -23.93
C LYS A 236 3.81 18.12 -22.68
N GLU A 237 3.71 19.29 -22.06
CA GLU A 237 3.02 19.49 -20.78
C GLU A 237 1.57 18.96 -20.72
N PRO A 238 0.70 19.15 -21.74
CA PRO A 238 -0.68 18.66 -21.68
C PRO A 238 -0.80 17.13 -21.52
N TRP A 239 0.19 16.37 -22.01
CA TRP A 239 0.21 14.91 -21.91
C TRP A 239 0.64 14.39 -20.54
N GLN A 240 0.87 15.29 -19.57
CA GLN A 240 0.98 14.89 -18.16
C GLN A 240 -0.35 14.41 -17.62
N LEU A 241 -1.48 14.86 -18.20
CA LEU A 241 -2.84 14.53 -17.75
C LEU A 241 -3.08 14.84 -16.26
N LEU A 242 -2.33 15.81 -15.73
CA LEU A 242 -2.48 16.34 -14.37
C LEU A 242 -3.32 17.61 -14.40
N SER A 243 -4.11 17.84 -13.35
CA SER A 243 -4.78 19.13 -13.14
C SER A 243 -3.78 20.26 -12.92
N GLN A 244 -2.66 19.94 -12.25
CA GLN A 244 -1.52 20.84 -12.06
C GLN A 244 -0.24 20.16 -12.59
N PRO A 245 0.16 20.45 -13.85
CA PRO A 245 1.37 19.89 -14.44
C PRO A 245 2.63 20.22 -13.64
N TRP A 246 3.56 19.28 -13.59
CA TRP A 246 4.86 19.45 -12.97
C TRP A 246 5.87 20.09 -13.93
N SER A 247 6.62 21.05 -13.40
CA SER A 247 7.85 21.53 -14.04
C SER A 247 8.93 20.43 -14.04
N MET A 248 9.94 20.57 -14.90
CA MET A 248 11.10 19.67 -14.89
C MET A 248 11.85 19.75 -13.56
N ASP A 249 11.99 20.95 -12.98
CA ASP A 249 12.63 21.14 -11.68
C ASP A 249 11.90 20.36 -10.57
N LYS A 250 10.57 20.44 -10.51
CA LYS A 250 9.78 19.64 -9.57
C LYS A 250 10.03 18.14 -9.78
N TYR A 251 9.98 17.66 -11.02
CA TYR A 251 10.21 16.25 -11.34
C TYR A 251 11.60 15.74 -10.92
N ILE A 252 12.64 16.57 -11.04
CA ILE A 252 14.00 16.26 -10.59
C ILE A 252 14.07 16.17 -9.06
N ASN A 253 13.38 17.07 -8.36
CA ASN A 253 13.52 17.26 -6.91
C ASN A 253 12.61 16.35 -6.05
N VAL A 254 11.64 15.62 -6.63
CA VAL A 254 10.78 14.71 -5.85
C VAL A 254 11.43 13.36 -5.53
N PRO A 255 11.09 12.71 -4.39
CA PRO A 255 11.61 11.40 -4.00
C PRO A 255 11.44 10.35 -5.09
N TYR A 256 12.35 9.38 -5.12
CA TYR A 256 12.28 8.33 -6.12
C TYR A 256 11.34 7.21 -5.67
N CYS A 257 10.04 7.41 -5.88
CA CYS A 257 9.01 6.43 -5.54
C CYS A 257 8.88 5.32 -6.59
N HIS A 258 8.72 4.09 -6.12
CA HIS A 258 8.49 2.88 -6.90
C HIS A 258 7.00 2.50 -6.90
N PRO A 259 6.54 1.65 -7.83
CA PRO A 259 5.14 1.21 -7.90
C PRO A 259 4.51 0.79 -6.57
N ASN A 260 5.22 0.01 -5.74
CA ASN A 260 4.65 -0.46 -4.48
C ASN A 260 4.42 0.67 -3.47
N PHE A 261 5.08 1.82 -3.61
CA PHE A 261 4.78 2.99 -2.77
C PHE A 261 3.31 3.38 -2.90
N PHE A 262 2.83 3.52 -4.13
CA PHE A 262 1.45 3.91 -4.42
C PHE A 262 0.46 2.77 -4.18
N GLN A 263 0.81 1.53 -4.58
CA GLN A 263 -0.07 0.37 -4.40
C GLN A 263 -0.37 0.05 -2.92
N TYR A 264 0.54 0.41 -2.01
CA TYR A 264 0.33 0.27 -0.56
C TYR A 264 -0.34 1.51 0.07
N GLY A 265 -0.76 2.49 -0.75
CA GLY A 265 -1.38 3.73 -0.27
C GLY A 265 -0.43 4.64 0.51
N LEU A 266 0.88 4.50 0.33
CA LEU A 266 1.88 5.33 0.99
C LEU A 266 1.89 6.73 0.38
N LYS A 267 2.17 7.72 1.22
CA LYS A 267 2.26 9.14 0.85
C LYS A 267 3.47 9.76 1.52
N HIS A 268 3.94 10.87 0.97
CA HIS A 268 4.98 11.69 1.57
C HIS A 268 4.54 13.16 1.58
N ASP A 269 5.20 14.00 2.38
CA ASP A 269 4.93 15.44 2.37
C ASP A 269 5.18 16.01 0.96
N LYS A 270 4.29 16.89 0.49
CA LYS A 270 4.41 17.55 -0.83
C LYS A 270 5.73 18.31 -0.99
N ASP A 271 6.29 18.79 0.11
CA ASP A 271 7.55 19.54 0.13
C ASP A 271 8.79 18.64 0.32
N LEU A 272 8.58 17.32 0.51
CA LEU A 272 9.69 16.39 0.71
C LEU A 272 10.53 16.27 -0.56
N LYS A 273 11.84 16.51 -0.43
CA LYS A 273 12.80 16.47 -1.54
C LYS A 273 13.47 15.10 -1.64
N CYS A 274 13.98 14.75 -2.82
CA CYS A 274 14.79 13.55 -3.03
C CYS A 274 16.18 13.63 -2.41
N ILE A 275 16.73 14.85 -2.28
CA ILE A 275 17.99 15.13 -1.60
C ILE A 275 17.67 15.77 -0.25
N LEU A 276 18.05 15.10 0.82
CA LEU A 276 17.86 15.56 2.20
C LEU A 276 19.21 15.93 2.79
N LYS A 277 19.34 17.18 3.24
CA LYS A 277 20.54 17.67 3.92
C LYS A 277 20.45 17.42 5.41
N SER A 278 21.55 16.96 6.00
CA SER A 278 21.61 16.68 7.42
C SER A 278 21.52 17.96 8.24
N GLN A 279 20.89 17.85 9.40
CA GLN A 279 20.79 18.90 10.40
C GLN A 279 21.50 18.40 11.64
N LYS A 280 22.63 19.03 11.96
CA LYS A 280 23.52 18.58 13.06
C LYS A 280 23.84 17.09 12.94
N GLY A 281 24.19 16.62 11.73
CA GLY A 281 24.56 15.24 11.47
C GLY A 281 23.41 14.24 11.46
N LYS A 282 22.15 14.68 11.27
CA LYS A 282 20.99 13.78 11.25
C LYS A 282 20.00 14.10 10.16
N CYS A 283 19.28 13.09 9.68
CA CYS A 283 18.16 13.25 8.75
C CYS A 283 16.91 12.56 9.31
N TRP A 284 15.75 13.18 9.11
CA TRP A 284 14.46 12.60 9.42
C TRP A 284 13.66 12.39 8.12
N ILE A 285 13.08 11.21 7.94
CA ILE A 285 12.23 10.88 6.80
C ILE A 285 10.92 10.32 7.33
N ASP A 286 9.80 10.95 6.99
CA ASP A 286 8.46 10.47 7.32
C ASP A 286 7.73 9.99 6.05
N ILE A 287 7.12 8.81 6.13
CA ILE A 287 6.24 8.22 5.13
C ILE A 287 4.87 8.02 5.78
N MET A 288 3.85 8.69 5.25
CA MET A 288 2.48 8.61 5.72
C MET A 288 1.76 7.40 5.13
N HIS A 289 0.83 6.84 5.89
CA HIS A 289 -0.07 5.78 5.47
C HIS A 289 -1.43 5.91 6.17
N SER A 290 -2.45 5.21 5.66
CA SER A 290 -3.74 5.14 6.38
C SER A 290 -3.62 4.24 7.62
N GLU A 291 -4.46 4.45 8.65
CA GLU A 291 -4.41 3.65 9.89
C GLU A 291 -4.65 2.14 9.66
N ASN A 292 -5.31 1.78 8.55
CA ASN A 292 -5.60 0.39 8.19
C ASN A 292 -4.40 -0.32 7.54
N VAL A 293 -3.35 0.42 7.19
CA VAL A 293 -2.13 -0.09 6.58
C VAL A 293 -1.01 -0.04 7.64
N ASP A 294 -0.26 -1.12 7.80
CA ASP A 294 0.91 -1.17 8.70
C ASP A 294 2.14 -1.62 7.90
N PRO A 295 2.75 -0.71 7.11
CA PRO A 295 3.81 -1.10 6.19
C PRO A 295 5.11 -1.32 6.96
N THR A 296 5.80 -2.43 6.66
CA THR A 296 7.17 -2.66 7.15
C THR A 296 8.17 -1.98 6.22
N LEU A 297 8.77 -0.88 6.67
CA LEU A 297 9.76 -0.11 5.90
C LEU A 297 11.16 -0.72 5.99
N LYS A 298 11.40 -1.82 5.27
CA LYS A 298 12.75 -2.41 5.19
C LYS A 298 13.71 -1.48 4.48
N TYR A 299 14.78 -1.03 5.15
CA TYR A 299 15.78 -0.15 4.56
C TYR A 299 17.14 -0.82 4.30
N GLU A 300 17.84 -0.25 3.33
CA GLU A 300 19.27 -0.46 3.07
C GLU A 300 19.94 0.92 2.98
N LEU A 301 21.01 1.12 3.74
CA LEU A 301 21.77 2.37 3.79
C LEU A 301 23.12 2.18 3.08
N PHE A 302 23.41 3.11 2.18
CA PHE A 302 24.58 3.10 1.32
C PHE A 302 25.40 4.37 1.50
N TYR A 303 26.70 4.26 1.31
CA TYR A 303 27.66 5.36 1.32
C TYR A 303 28.37 5.46 -0.03
N ASN A 304 28.58 6.69 -0.53
CA ASN A 304 29.26 6.94 -1.80
C ASN A 304 30.67 7.49 -1.56
N GLU A 305 31.68 6.64 -1.65
CA GLU A 305 33.08 7.02 -1.40
C GLU A 305 33.59 8.10 -2.37
N LYS A 306 33.20 8.00 -3.65
CA LYS A 306 33.67 8.87 -4.72
C LYS A 306 33.10 10.27 -4.56
N GLU A 307 31.79 10.37 -4.31
CA GLU A 307 31.11 11.64 -4.14
C GLU A 307 31.48 12.31 -2.81
N SER A 308 31.66 11.52 -1.75
CA SER A 308 32.12 11.99 -0.44
C SER A 308 33.60 12.35 -0.41
N ARG A 309 34.39 11.94 -1.42
CA ARG A 309 35.85 12.08 -1.49
C ARG A 309 36.56 11.51 -0.25
N ARG A 310 35.98 10.47 0.35
CA ARG A 310 36.43 9.85 1.60
C ARG A 310 36.04 8.37 1.59
N GLN A 311 36.90 7.50 2.11
CA GLN A 311 36.59 6.07 2.20
C GLN A 311 35.42 5.82 3.17
N ALA A 312 34.70 4.71 2.96
CA ALA A 312 33.69 4.28 3.90
C ALA A 312 34.35 4.00 5.26
N PRO A 313 33.68 4.30 6.38
CA PRO A 313 34.22 3.94 7.68
C PRO A 313 34.40 2.41 7.75
N THR A 314 35.54 1.94 8.22
CA THR A 314 35.92 0.50 8.26
C THR A 314 35.78 -0.12 9.65
N ASP A 315 35.53 0.69 10.67
CA ASP A 315 35.41 0.22 12.05
C ASP A 315 34.13 -0.61 12.24
N LYS A 316 34.16 -1.63 13.12
CA LYS A 316 33.02 -2.50 13.42
C LYS A 316 31.93 -1.82 14.24
N ARG A 317 32.12 -0.54 14.60
CA ARG A 317 31.19 0.31 15.37
C ARG A 317 30.03 0.89 14.55
N LEU A 318 29.69 0.26 13.43
CA LEU A 318 28.77 0.79 12.43
C LEU A 318 27.42 0.08 12.39
N ASP A 319 26.95 -0.42 13.52
CA ASP A 319 25.63 -1.02 13.60
C ASP A 319 24.59 0.08 13.92
N ARG A 320 23.41 0.06 13.27
CA ARG A 320 22.22 0.84 13.68
C ARG A 320 22.37 2.38 13.63
N PHE A 321 22.67 2.97 12.48
CA PHE A 321 22.54 4.42 12.25
C PHE A 321 21.12 4.86 11.93
N VAL A 322 20.24 3.91 11.64
CA VAL A 322 18.85 4.18 11.32
C VAL A 322 17.96 3.61 12.41
N ALA A 323 17.13 4.47 13.00
CA ALA A 323 16.15 4.07 13.99
C ALA A 323 14.71 4.36 13.51
N TYR A 324 13.78 3.46 13.79
CA TYR A 324 12.40 3.57 13.32
C TYR A 324 11.52 4.39 14.28
N ASN A 325 10.85 5.40 13.75
CA ASN A 325 9.72 6.05 14.40
C ASN A 325 8.42 5.48 13.84
N ASN A 326 7.49 5.07 14.68
CA ASN A 326 6.23 4.47 14.29
C ASN A 326 5.10 5.19 14.99
N GLU A 327 4.20 5.74 14.18
CA GLU A 327 2.95 6.34 14.61
C GLU A 327 1.79 5.61 13.91
N VAL A 328 0.57 5.95 14.29
CA VAL A 328 -0.64 5.28 13.80
C VAL A 328 -0.84 5.49 12.29
N ASP A 329 -0.45 6.66 11.78
CA ASP A 329 -0.66 7.14 10.41
C ASP A 329 0.65 7.45 9.66
N SER A 330 1.80 7.15 10.28
CA SER A 330 3.10 7.40 9.67
C SER A 330 4.18 6.47 10.20
N LYS A 331 5.11 6.14 9.31
CA LYS A 331 6.37 5.47 9.61
C LYS A 331 7.50 6.43 9.27
N GLY A 332 8.29 6.76 10.27
CA GLY A 332 9.48 7.57 10.13
C GLY A 332 10.75 6.76 10.31
N VAL A 333 11.85 7.27 9.77
CA VAL A 333 13.19 6.85 10.18
C VAL A 333 14.04 8.06 10.50
N VAL A 334 14.91 7.88 11.48
CA VAL A 334 15.94 8.83 11.85
C VAL A 334 17.27 8.24 11.49
N ILE A 335 18.08 8.99 10.76
CA ILE A 335 19.45 8.64 10.41
C ILE A 335 20.39 9.53 11.24
N ARG A 336 21.32 8.92 11.97
CA ARG A 336 22.45 9.60 12.65
C ARG A 336 23.72 9.27 11.88
N PHE A 337 24.35 10.26 11.25
CA PHE A 337 25.49 10.00 10.37
C PHE A 337 26.79 9.82 11.18
N PRO A 338 27.53 8.72 10.96
CA PRO A 338 28.81 8.49 11.64
C PRO A 338 29.95 9.34 11.06
N VAL A 339 29.82 9.75 9.80
CA VAL A 339 30.82 10.54 9.07
C VAL A 339 30.14 11.51 8.11
N GLU A 340 30.85 12.57 7.78
CA GLU A 340 30.49 13.47 6.68
C GLU A 340 30.56 12.73 5.33
N GLY A 341 29.64 13.07 4.43
CA GLY A 341 29.62 12.52 3.09
C GLY A 341 28.20 12.38 2.53
N VAL A 342 28.13 11.65 1.43
CA VAL A 342 26.93 11.38 0.66
C VAL A 342 26.48 9.94 0.88
N PHE A 343 25.23 9.82 1.28
CA PHE A 343 24.57 8.55 1.54
C PHE A 343 23.34 8.40 0.64
N LYS A 344 22.85 7.16 0.55
CA LYS A 344 21.57 6.83 -0.06
C LYS A 344 20.85 5.86 0.85
N ILE A 345 19.59 6.14 1.16
CA ILE A 345 18.71 5.21 1.86
C ILE A 345 17.65 4.69 0.90
N VAL A 346 17.49 3.37 0.86
CA VAL A 346 16.55 2.66 0.00
C VAL A 346 15.54 1.95 0.88
N PHE A 347 14.28 2.39 0.84
CA PHE A 347 13.16 1.62 1.39
C PHE A 347 12.73 0.61 0.34
N ARG A 348 13.06 -0.66 0.53
CA ARG A 348 12.99 -1.71 -0.48
C ARG A 348 11.59 -1.81 -1.10
N GLY A 349 11.51 -1.53 -2.39
CA GLY A 349 10.26 -1.56 -3.17
C GLY A 349 9.38 -0.32 -3.03
N PHE A 350 9.70 0.61 -2.13
CA PHE A 350 8.89 1.81 -1.86
C PHE A 350 9.54 3.07 -2.43
N CYS A 351 10.62 3.57 -1.84
CA CYS A 351 11.23 4.82 -2.30
C CYS A 351 12.69 4.94 -1.89
N GLU A 352 13.38 5.89 -2.52
CA GLU A 352 14.79 6.15 -2.27
C GLU A 352 15.04 7.65 -2.06
N PHE A 353 16.03 7.95 -1.22
CA PHE A 353 16.50 9.29 -0.93
C PHE A 353 18.02 9.34 -0.97
N LYS A 354 18.55 10.46 -1.48
CA LYS A 354 19.95 10.85 -1.32
C LYS A 354 20.07 11.70 -0.07
N LEU A 355 21.08 11.45 0.75
CA LEU A 355 21.31 12.18 1.99
C LEU A 355 22.69 12.82 1.92
N GLU A 356 22.77 14.10 2.25
CA GLU A 356 24.02 14.87 2.27
C GLU A 356 24.33 15.27 3.70
N CYS A 357 25.44 14.80 4.25
CA CYS A 357 25.89 15.15 5.59
C CYS A 357 27.16 16.00 5.53
N ASP A 358 26.99 17.31 5.67
CA ASP A 358 28.11 18.26 5.62
C ASP A 358 28.85 18.38 6.96
N LYS A 359 28.19 18.06 8.08
CA LYS A 359 28.77 18.10 9.43
C LYS A 359 28.15 17.02 10.31
N ILE A 360 28.98 16.27 11.03
CA ILE A 360 28.53 15.26 12.01
C ILE A 360 27.90 15.90 13.26
N GLY A 361 27.08 15.11 13.95
CA GLY A 361 26.42 15.51 15.20
C GLY A 361 27.34 15.41 16.41
N GLU A 362 26.86 15.91 17.56
CA GLU A 362 27.56 15.79 18.85
C GLU A 362 27.59 14.33 19.32
N THR A 363 26.51 13.59 19.08
CA THR A 363 26.42 12.15 19.30
C THR A 363 26.61 11.42 17.99
N ILE A 364 27.61 10.54 17.95
CA ILE A 364 27.93 9.68 16.79
C ILE A 364 27.74 8.19 17.12
N ASP A 365 27.30 7.88 18.33
CA ASP A 365 27.05 6.51 18.77
C ASP A 365 25.89 5.89 17.97
N GLU A 366 25.96 4.57 17.83
CA GLU A 366 24.88 3.75 17.28
C GLU A 366 23.56 3.97 18.04
N PHE A 367 22.44 3.87 17.32
CA PHE A 367 21.15 3.83 17.99
C PHE A 367 20.98 2.51 18.77
N PRO A 368 20.11 2.52 19.80
CA PRO A 368 19.67 1.29 20.44
C PRO A 368 19.00 0.34 19.45
N ASN A 369 18.91 -0.95 19.80
CA ASN A 369 18.25 -1.95 18.97
C ASN A 369 16.84 -1.50 18.56
N ASN A 370 16.55 -1.51 17.26
CA ASN A 370 15.23 -1.21 16.75
C ASN A 370 14.21 -2.22 17.30
N PRO A 371 13.20 -1.79 18.07
CA PRO A 371 12.14 -2.68 18.51
C PRO A 371 11.38 -3.23 17.31
N GLU A 372 10.75 -4.41 17.46
CA GLU A 372 9.99 -5.06 16.38
C GLU A 372 8.94 -4.12 15.75
N PHE A 373 8.33 -3.28 16.58
CA PHE A 373 7.32 -2.30 16.18
C PHE A 373 7.82 -0.85 16.28
N GLY A 374 9.13 -0.60 16.30
CA GLY A 374 9.75 0.72 16.35
C GLY A 374 9.48 1.50 17.65
N TYR A 375 9.85 2.79 17.64
CA TYR A 375 9.59 3.74 18.72
C TYR A 375 8.35 4.58 18.41
N GLY A 376 7.50 4.88 19.39
CA GLY A 376 6.29 5.70 19.23
C GLY A 376 5.00 4.91 19.21
N GLN A 377 3.87 5.63 19.21
CA GLN A 377 2.53 5.05 19.28
C GLN A 377 2.07 4.50 17.92
N GLY A 378 2.52 3.29 17.58
CA GLY A 378 2.06 2.55 16.42
C GLY A 378 0.78 1.72 16.65
N ILE A 379 0.38 0.96 15.62
CA ILE A 379 -0.79 0.05 15.66
C ILE A 379 -0.64 -1.03 16.73
N THR A 380 0.58 -1.47 17.04
CA THR A 380 0.85 -2.44 18.13
C THR A 380 0.41 -1.90 19.49
N ALA A 381 0.62 -0.61 19.77
CA ALA A 381 0.17 0.02 21.01
C ALA A 381 -1.37 -0.02 21.13
N LYS A 382 -2.07 0.34 20.04
CA LYS A 382 -3.55 0.24 19.97
C LYS A 382 -4.04 -1.19 20.20
N LYS A 383 -3.43 -2.19 19.54
CA LYS A 383 -3.77 -3.62 19.73
C LYS A 383 -3.45 -4.13 21.14
N GLY A 384 -2.51 -3.48 21.81
CA GLY A 384 -2.11 -3.76 23.18
C GLY A 384 -3.00 -3.10 24.24
N GLY A 385 -4.09 -2.42 23.85
CA GLY A 385 -5.01 -1.75 24.77
C GLY A 385 -4.68 -0.29 25.07
N ILE A 386 -3.65 0.30 24.45
CA ILE A 386 -3.33 1.72 24.58
C ILE A 386 -4.14 2.52 23.54
N ASN A 387 -5.21 3.15 24.00
CA ASN A 387 -6.12 3.95 23.19
C ASN A 387 -5.46 5.25 22.70
N SER A 388 -4.72 5.93 23.58
CA SER A 388 -3.97 7.14 23.26
C SER A 388 -2.70 7.25 24.10
N ALA A 389 -1.67 7.88 23.54
CA ALA A 389 -0.43 8.20 24.23
C ALA A 389 0.01 9.64 23.92
N SER A 390 0.58 10.30 24.91
CA SER A 390 1.18 11.62 24.78
C SER A 390 2.58 11.59 25.41
N PRO A 391 3.64 11.91 24.63
CA PRO A 391 3.66 12.21 23.19
C PRO A 391 3.40 10.97 22.31
N THR A 392 2.94 11.16 21.07
CA THR A 392 2.78 10.05 20.09
C THR A 392 4.11 9.67 19.43
N ASN A 393 5.00 10.65 19.23
CA ASN A 393 6.31 10.47 18.62
C ASN A 393 7.23 9.65 19.52
N GLY A 394 7.97 8.70 18.92
CA GLY A 394 8.87 7.80 19.63
C GLY A 394 10.16 8.44 20.11
N PHE A 395 10.61 9.51 19.44
CA PHE A 395 11.91 10.15 19.71
C PHE A 395 11.75 11.39 20.57
N ILE A 396 12.31 11.36 21.78
CA ILE A 396 12.11 12.39 22.78
C ILE A 396 13.45 12.98 23.19
N TYR A 397 13.63 14.27 22.90
CA TYR A 397 14.72 15.03 23.48
C TYR A 397 14.46 15.27 24.98
N LEU A 398 15.44 14.95 25.81
CA LEU A 398 15.42 15.20 27.24
C LEU A 398 16.84 15.50 27.73
N ALA A 399 17.04 16.69 28.31
CA ALA A 399 18.34 17.04 28.89
C ALA A 399 18.63 16.22 30.15
N ARG A 400 19.90 16.13 30.56
CA ARG A 400 20.29 15.43 31.79
C ARG A 400 19.57 15.99 33.01
N ALA A 401 19.18 15.12 33.95
CA ALA A 401 18.34 15.44 35.11
C ALA A 401 16.94 16.02 34.79
N GLN A 402 16.60 16.22 33.52
CA GLN A 402 15.29 16.74 33.15
C GLN A 402 14.23 15.66 33.35
N ARG A 403 13.11 16.04 33.96
CA ARG A 403 11.93 15.19 34.09
C ARG A 403 10.95 15.44 32.96
N LYS A 404 10.31 14.37 32.49
CA LYS A 404 9.17 14.45 31.56
C LYS A 404 8.11 13.41 31.91
N THR A 405 6.86 13.84 31.85
CA THR A 405 5.69 12.99 32.03
C THR A 405 5.20 12.46 30.70
N PHE A 406 4.97 11.16 30.63
CA PHE A 406 4.31 10.45 29.54
C PHE A 406 2.92 10.07 30.01
N SER A 407 1.89 10.34 29.23
CA SER A 407 0.50 10.00 29.59
C SER A 407 -0.05 8.99 28.61
N ILE A 408 -0.56 7.86 29.09
CA ILE A 408 -1.25 6.86 28.27
C ILE A 408 -2.67 6.64 28.80
N ASN A 409 -3.61 6.41 27.88
CA ASN A 409 -4.96 5.95 28.20
C ASN A 409 -5.08 4.48 27.80
N VAL A 410 -5.41 3.62 28.75
CA VAL A 410 -5.37 2.16 28.59
C VAL A 410 -6.63 1.53 29.18
N ASP A 411 -7.11 0.45 28.56
CA ASP A 411 -8.33 -0.24 29.00
C ASP A 411 -8.17 -0.86 30.40
N ASP A 412 -6.99 -1.41 30.70
CA ASP A 412 -6.63 -1.96 32.01
C ASP A 412 -5.34 -1.31 32.55
N PRO A 413 -5.45 -0.26 33.35
CA PRO A 413 -4.31 0.49 33.87
C PRO A 413 -3.52 -0.29 34.94
N THR A 414 -4.11 -1.32 35.55
CA THR A 414 -3.46 -2.09 36.63
C THR A 414 -2.40 -3.06 36.12
N ASN A 415 -2.46 -3.42 34.85
CA ASN A 415 -1.55 -4.34 34.17
C ASN A 415 -0.46 -3.63 33.34
N VAL A 416 -0.26 -2.33 33.57
CA VAL A 416 0.81 -1.55 32.92
C VAL A 416 2.08 -1.66 33.74
N THR A 417 3.18 -2.03 33.08
CA THR A 417 4.53 -1.97 33.64
C THR A 417 5.46 -1.18 32.73
N THR A 418 6.44 -0.51 33.34
CA THR A 418 7.41 0.33 32.65
C THR A 418 8.83 -0.03 33.04
N THR A 419 9.74 -0.03 32.08
CA THR A 419 11.18 -0.20 32.32
C THR A 419 11.95 0.86 31.56
N LEU A 420 12.97 1.45 32.18
CA LEU A 420 13.90 2.37 31.53
C LEU A 420 15.29 1.78 31.56
N LYS A 421 15.94 1.68 30.39
CA LYS A 421 17.29 1.12 30.29
C LYS A 421 18.18 2.00 29.42
N SER A 422 19.49 1.93 29.62
CA SER A 422 20.45 2.52 28.68
C SER A 422 20.27 1.97 27.27
N GLY A 423 20.68 2.72 26.25
CA GLY A 423 20.54 2.34 24.85
C GLY A 423 21.23 1.03 24.48
N ASP A 424 22.35 0.72 25.14
CA ASP A 424 23.05 -0.56 25.01
C ASP A 424 22.49 -1.68 25.90
N ASN A 425 21.40 -1.38 26.63
CA ASN A 425 20.70 -2.29 27.54
C ASN A 425 21.58 -2.84 28.68
N LYS A 426 22.71 -2.19 28.99
CA LYS A 426 23.63 -2.60 30.06
C LYS A 426 23.27 -2.07 31.45
N ILE A 427 22.61 -0.92 31.52
CA ILE A 427 22.26 -0.25 32.78
C ILE A 427 20.75 -0.14 32.88
N ASP A 428 20.19 -0.58 34.01
CA ASP A 428 18.77 -0.43 34.35
C ASP A 428 18.58 0.85 35.15
N PHE A 429 17.67 1.70 34.68
CA PHE A 429 17.28 2.97 35.30
C PHE A 429 15.80 2.96 35.70
N SER A 430 15.24 1.79 36.00
CA SER A 430 13.83 1.69 36.41
C SER A 430 13.52 2.51 37.68
N ASP A 431 14.51 2.77 38.54
CA ASP A 431 14.38 3.67 39.70
C ASP A 431 14.17 5.15 39.32
N HIS A 432 14.45 5.53 38.07
CA HIS A 432 14.21 6.86 37.53
C HIS A 432 12.80 7.04 36.95
N VAL A 433 11.95 6.02 37.07
CA VAL A 433 10.58 6.01 36.57
C VAL A 433 9.61 5.90 37.74
N THR A 434 8.62 6.78 37.75
CA THR A 434 7.50 6.71 38.70
C THR A 434 6.18 6.69 37.94
N GLN A 435 5.25 5.84 38.38
CA GLN A 435 3.97 5.64 37.71
C GLN A 435 2.82 6.03 38.64
N ASN A 436 1.90 6.83 38.11
CA ASN A 436 0.70 7.29 38.81
C ASN A 436 -0.54 6.93 37.98
N ILE A 437 -1.49 6.22 38.58
CA ILE A 437 -2.72 5.77 37.92
C ILE A 437 -3.90 6.64 38.38
N SER A 438 -4.69 7.12 37.41
CA SER A 438 -5.90 7.92 37.64
C SER A 438 -6.98 7.51 36.64
N GLY A 439 -7.95 6.71 37.09
CA GLY A 439 -8.93 6.06 36.21
C GLY A 439 -8.21 5.22 35.15
N ASN A 440 -8.57 5.40 33.88
CA ASN A 440 -7.92 4.73 32.74
C ASN A 440 -6.61 5.39 32.29
N ARG A 441 -6.21 6.49 32.94
CA ARG A 441 -4.99 7.22 32.59
C ARG A 441 -3.82 6.75 33.46
N VAL A 442 -2.71 6.42 32.82
CA VAL A 442 -1.44 6.14 33.47
C VAL A 442 -0.44 7.24 33.11
N ASN A 443 0.01 7.97 34.13
CA ASN A 443 1.07 8.96 34.01
C ASN A 443 2.40 8.31 34.43
N ILE A 444 3.41 8.42 33.57
CA ILE A 444 4.73 7.85 33.76
C ILE A 444 5.73 9.01 33.76
N ASP A 445 6.22 9.35 34.95
CA ASP A 445 7.21 10.39 35.14
C ASP A 445 8.61 9.79 35.03
N VAL A 446 9.37 10.24 34.04
CA VAL A 446 10.73 9.75 33.77
C VAL A 446 11.73 10.87 33.94
N THR A 447 12.82 10.60 34.68
CA THR A 447 13.92 11.54 34.87
C THR A 447 15.16 11.05 34.14
N MET A 448 15.71 11.84 33.20
CA MET A 448 16.89 11.44 32.44
C MET A 448 18.10 11.25 33.36
N PRO A 449 18.88 10.16 33.24
CA PRO A 449 20.08 9.94 34.03
C PRO A 449 21.09 11.10 33.91
N GLU A 450 21.79 11.39 35.01
CA GLU A 450 22.86 12.40 35.04
C GLU A 450 24.18 11.88 34.43
N ASN A 451 24.31 10.57 34.28
CA ASN A 451 25.53 9.93 33.79
C ASN A 451 25.92 10.51 32.40
N PRO A 452 27.10 11.14 32.27
CA PRO A 452 27.53 11.73 31.00
C PRO A 452 27.72 10.70 29.89
N ASP A 453 28.03 9.45 30.22
CA ASP A 453 28.29 8.35 29.28
C ASP A 453 26.99 7.78 28.68
N VAL A 454 25.82 8.16 29.20
CA VAL A 454 24.52 7.72 28.70
C VAL A 454 23.88 8.83 27.88
N THR A 455 23.85 8.62 26.56
CA THR A 455 23.24 9.55 25.60
C THR A 455 21.80 9.18 25.25
N ASP A 456 21.55 7.89 25.10
CA ASP A 456 20.26 7.33 24.69
C ASP A 456 19.73 6.34 25.76
N CYS A 457 18.44 6.42 26.08
CA CYS A 457 17.71 5.49 26.94
C CYS A 457 16.42 5.02 26.25
N VAL A 458 16.01 3.77 26.52
CA VAL A 458 14.77 3.21 26.01
C VAL A 458 13.77 3.05 27.15
N LEU A 459 12.66 3.80 27.07
CA LEU A 459 11.50 3.61 27.91
C LEU A 459 10.57 2.60 27.23
N GLN A 460 10.43 1.42 27.81
CA GLN A 460 9.53 0.38 27.33
C GLN A 460 8.29 0.31 28.23
N ILE A 461 7.10 0.36 27.60
CA ILE A 461 5.81 0.23 28.25
C ILE A 461 5.20 -1.11 27.81
N SER A 462 4.79 -1.90 28.80
CA SER A 462 4.19 -3.21 28.60
C SER A 462 2.79 -3.26 29.21
N VAL A 463 1.86 -3.91 28.51
CA VAL A 463 0.51 -4.20 29.02
C VAL A 463 0.38 -5.71 29.10
N ALA A 464 -0.06 -6.23 30.25
CA ALA A 464 -0.17 -7.67 30.50
C ALA A 464 1.13 -8.44 30.16
N ARG A 465 2.29 -7.87 30.55
CA ARG A 465 3.65 -8.38 30.33
C ARG A 465 4.11 -8.46 28.88
N LYS A 466 3.40 -7.84 27.94
CA LYS A 466 3.82 -7.72 26.53
C LYS A 466 4.26 -6.29 26.24
N PRO A 467 5.48 -6.05 25.70
CA PRO A 467 5.88 -4.73 25.22
C PRO A 467 4.96 -4.28 24.10
N VAL A 468 4.40 -3.08 24.23
CA VAL A 468 3.43 -2.52 23.26
C VAL A 468 3.81 -1.14 22.77
N LEU A 469 4.67 -0.42 23.50
CA LEU A 469 5.09 0.94 23.18
C LEU A 469 6.50 1.19 23.72
N ASN A 470 7.35 1.78 22.88
CA ASN A 470 8.72 2.17 23.24
C ASN A 470 8.95 3.65 22.92
N TYR A 471 9.69 4.35 23.77
CA TYR A 471 10.23 5.67 23.48
C TYR A 471 11.75 5.64 23.56
N LEU A 472 12.40 6.31 22.61
CA LEU A 472 13.82 6.62 22.67
C LEU A 472 13.98 8.01 23.29
N LEU A 473 14.52 8.04 24.51
CA LEU A 473 14.88 9.27 25.21
C LEU A 473 16.33 9.58 24.89
N SER A 474 16.61 10.78 24.39
CA SER A 474 17.97 11.15 23.96
C SER A 474 18.35 12.53 24.47
N THR A 475 19.58 12.65 24.98
CA THR A 475 20.20 13.96 25.23
C THR A 475 20.58 14.68 23.96
N ASP A 476 20.55 13.98 22.83
CA ASP A 476 20.88 14.51 21.52
C ASP A 476 19.62 15.06 20.86
N LYS A 477 19.61 16.36 20.53
CA LYS A 477 18.41 17.01 19.99
C LYS A 477 18.18 16.57 18.55
N ILE A 478 17.31 15.57 18.37
CA ILE A 478 16.84 15.11 17.06
C ILE A 478 15.62 15.95 16.72
N VAL A 479 15.78 16.96 15.86
CA VAL A 479 14.68 17.82 15.44
C VAL A 479 14.03 17.23 14.20
N ASN A 480 12.74 16.89 14.27
CA ASN A 480 11.94 16.67 13.07
C ASN A 480 11.45 18.04 12.57
N GLU A 481 12.30 18.77 11.83
CA GLU A 481 11.95 20.10 11.34
C GLU A 481 10.78 20.09 10.34
N ASN A 482 10.49 18.94 9.70
CA ASN A 482 9.30 18.80 8.85
C ASN A 482 7.99 18.86 9.66
N ARG A 483 8.04 18.54 10.97
CA ARG A 483 6.94 18.73 11.93
C ARG A 483 6.99 20.04 12.72
N ASN A 484 7.97 20.93 12.46
CA ASN A 484 7.99 22.28 13.02
C ASN A 484 7.10 23.27 12.25
N LYS A 485 6.41 22.84 11.19
CA LYS A 485 5.14 23.47 10.80
C LYS A 485 4.13 23.09 11.87
N GLY A 486 3.43 24.06 12.45
CA GLY A 486 2.57 23.87 13.61
C GLY A 486 1.69 22.63 13.48
N ASP A 487 1.29 22.06 14.63
CA ASP A 487 0.43 20.87 14.67
C ASP A 487 -0.62 20.96 13.54
N PRO A 488 -0.64 20.04 12.57
CA PRO A 488 -1.47 20.16 11.38
C PRO A 488 -2.94 20.42 11.71
N VAL A 489 -3.40 19.93 12.86
CA VAL A 489 -4.73 20.14 13.40
C VAL A 489 -4.89 21.58 13.92
N ARG A 490 -3.90 22.11 14.63
CA ARG A 490 -3.85 23.52 15.06
C ARG A 490 -3.73 24.50 13.91
N ASP A 491 -2.90 24.18 12.92
CA ASP A 491 -2.72 24.96 11.70
C ASP A 491 -4.00 24.93 10.84
N ALA A 492 -4.68 23.78 10.76
CA ALA A 492 -5.97 23.66 10.10
C ALA A 492 -7.05 24.47 10.82
N LEU A 493 -7.10 24.41 12.16
CA LEU A 493 -7.99 25.23 12.99
C LEU A 493 -7.75 26.71 12.73
N THR A 494 -6.49 27.16 12.83
CA THR A 494 -6.12 28.57 12.62
C THR A 494 -6.46 29.07 11.21
N ARG A 495 -6.28 28.23 10.19
CA ARG A 495 -6.69 28.55 8.81
C ARG A 495 -8.21 28.61 8.67
N ALA A 496 -8.93 27.67 9.26
CA ALA A 496 -10.38 27.64 9.21
C ALA A 496 -11.00 28.87 9.90
N THR A 497 -10.41 29.34 11.00
CA THR A 497 -10.84 30.57 11.70
C THR A 497 -10.71 31.83 10.84
N ARG A 498 -9.83 31.84 9.83
CA ARG A 498 -9.70 32.98 8.90
C ARG A 498 -10.69 32.93 7.73
N GLY A 499 -11.37 31.79 7.55
CA GLY A 499 -12.37 31.60 6.49
C GLY A 499 -13.77 32.05 6.92
N THR A 500 -14.71 31.91 6.00
CA THR A 500 -16.15 32.14 6.21
C THR A 500 -16.97 30.85 6.12
N ASP A 501 -16.32 29.71 5.90
CA ASP A 501 -16.95 28.39 5.79
C ASP A 501 -17.17 27.77 7.18
N ILE A 502 -18.44 27.78 7.61
CA ILE A 502 -18.90 27.31 8.92
C ILE A 502 -18.65 25.81 9.11
N ASP A 503 -18.88 24.98 8.09
CA ASP A 503 -18.73 23.52 8.18
C ASP A 503 -17.25 23.11 8.25
N ASN A 504 -16.38 23.85 7.55
CA ASN A 504 -14.94 23.65 7.65
C ASN A 504 -14.40 24.08 9.02
N LEU A 505 -14.91 25.19 9.57
CA LEU A 505 -14.54 25.67 10.91
C LEU A 505 -15.00 24.71 12.01
N GLN A 506 -16.25 24.22 11.95
CA GLN A 506 -16.77 23.23 12.90
C GLN A 506 -15.96 21.93 12.86
N ARG A 507 -15.70 21.38 11.67
CA ARG A 507 -14.88 20.17 11.52
C ARG A 507 -13.46 20.35 12.03
N ALA A 508 -12.89 21.54 11.91
CA ALA A 508 -11.57 21.84 12.44
C ALA A 508 -11.57 21.90 13.98
N ILE A 509 -12.62 22.45 14.60
CA ILE A 509 -12.83 22.46 16.05
C ILE A 509 -12.96 21.03 16.59
N ASP A 510 -13.84 20.22 15.99
CA ASP A 510 -14.08 18.83 16.43
C ASP A 510 -12.79 18.00 16.32
N ARG A 511 -12.01 18.19 15.25
CA ARG A 511 -10.70 17.54 15.08
C ARG A 511 -9.71 17.97 16.15
N PHE A 512 -9.68 19.26 16.50
CA PHE A 512 -8.79 19.78 17.54
C PHE A 512 -9.12 19.19 18.91
N GLU A 513 -10.41 19.12 19.26
CA GLU A 513 -10.87 18.54 20.53
C GLU A 513 -10.65 17.03 20.60
N SER A 514 -10.92 16.29 19.50
CA SER A 514 -10.70 14.84 19.45
C SER A 514 -9.25 14.41 19.64
N LYS A 515 -8.30 15.29 19.28
CA LYS A 515 -6.85 15.08 19.46
C LYS A 515 -6.37 15.39 20.88
N GLY A 516 -7.20 15.96 21.76
CA GLY A 516 -6.84 16.27 23.14
C GLY A 516 -5.66 17.24 23.27
N LEU A 517 -5.51 18.16 22.31
CA LEU A 517 -4.43 19.16 22.31
C LEU A 517 -4.69 20.22 23.39
N GLU A 518 -3.61 20.74 23.99
CA GLU A 518 -3.68 21.85 24.94
C GLU A 518 -4.19 23.14 24.26
N ASP A 519 -5.27 23.75 24.72
CA ASP A 519 -5.74 25.03 24.19
C ASP A 519 -4.76 26.16 24.56
N LYS A 520 -4.24 26.89 23.56
CA LYS A 520 -3.37 28.07 23.74
C LYS A 520 -4.09 29.37 23.38
N GLY A 521 -5.42 29.36 23.37
CA GLY A 521 -6.29 30.47 22.97
C GLY A 521 -6.75 30.42 21.51
N ASP A 522 -6.40 29.35 20.79
CA ASP A 522 -6.77 29.06 19.41
C ASP A 522 -8.13 28.36 19.30
N LEU A 523 -8.44 27.44 20.21
CA LEU A 523 -9.76 26.79 20.26
C LEU A 523 -10.84 27.80 20.67
N THR A 524 -10.54 28.61 21.68
CA THR A 524 -11.43 29.69 22.14
C THR A 524 -11.78 30.65 20.99
N ARG A 525 -10.77 31.15 20.26
CA ARG A 525 -10.97 32.06 19.13
C ARG A 525 -11.75 31.44 17.96
N ALA A 526 -11.54 30.14 17.70
CA ALA A 526 -12.27 29.42 16.66
C ALA A 526 -13.76 29.29 17.00
N LYS A 527 -14.10 29.02 18.27
CA LYS A 527 -15.49 28.97 18.75
C LYS A 527 -16.19 30.33 18.68
N ASP A 528 -15.51 31.41 19.07
CA ASP A 528 -16.06 32.76 18.97
C ASP A 528 -16.34 33.18 17.52
N ARG A 529 -15.42 32.86 16.60
CA ARG A 529 -15.61 33.17 15.17
C ARG A 529 -16.73 32.35 14.53
N LEU A 530 -16.90 31.11 14.97
CA LEU A 530 -18.00 30.26 14.52
C LEU A 530 -19.36 30.87 14.91
N GLN A 531 -19.46 31.37 16.14
CA GLN A 531 -20.65 32.05 16.63
C GLN A 531 -20.99 33.29 15.79
N GLU A 532 -20.00 34.13 15.50
CA GLU A 532 -20.14 35.34 14.67
C GLU A 532 -20.62 35.00 13.24
N LEU A 533 -20.01 34.00 12.58
CA LEU A 533 -20.41 33.58 11.23
C LEU A 533 -21.83 33.00 11.18
N ILE A 534 -22.27 32.33 12.24
CA ILE A 534 -23.64 31.80 12.35
C ILE A 534 -24.64 32.95 12.47
N GLU A 535 -24.30 34.00 13.22
CA GLU A 535 -25.12 35.20 13.39
C GLU A 535 -25.24 36.00 12.08
N ASP A 536 -24.14 36.18 11.33
CA ASP A 536 -24.13 36.82 10.01
C ASP A 536 -24.92 36.04 8.94
N GLN A 537 -24.85 34.71 8.97
CA GLN A 537 -25.58 33.85 8.02
C GLN A 537 -27.10 33.89 8.26
N ASN A 538 -27.51 34.05 9.52
CA ASN A 538 -28.91 34.17 9.89
C ASN A 538 -29.52 35.53 9.50
N ALA A 539 -28.70 36.57 9.29
CA ALA A 539 -29.15 37.89 8.82
C ALA A 539 -29.43 37.97 7.30
N SER A 540 -29.04 36.96 6.51
CA SER A 540 -29.05 36.98 5.03
C SER A 540 -30.18 36.16 4.37
N ARG A 541 -31.04 35.47 5.14
CA ARG A 541 -31.98 34.49 4.58
C ARG A 541 -33.44 34.90 4.67
N THR A 542 -33.94 35.53 3.61
CA THR A 542 -35.37 35.48 3.24
C THR A 542 -35.48 35.23 1.73
N ASP A 543 -35.54 33.96 1.32
CA ASP A 543 -36.02 33.59 -0.01
C ASP A 543 -36.90 32.32 0.09
N GLU A 544 -38.19 32.53 0.34
CA GLU A 544 -39.21 31.49 0.54
C GLU A 544 -39.44 30.60 -0.71
N ALA A 545 -38.87 30.96 -1.87
CA ALA A 545 -38.93 30.14 -3.08
C ALA A 545 -37.93 28.97 -3.05
N LEU A 546 -36.75 29.18 -2.47
CA LEU A 546 -35.70 28.16 -2.39
C LEU A 546 -36.09 27.06 -1.39
N ASP A 547 -36.65 27.45 -0.25
CA ASP A 547 -37.11 26.53 0.81
C ASP A 547 -38.17 25.54 0.31
N ARG A 548 -39.08 25.98 -0.58
CA ARG A 548 -40.08 25.11 -1.21
C ARG A 548 -39.44 24.08 -2.12
N ARG A 549 -38.52 24.50 -2.98
CA ARG A 549 -37.84 23.62 -3.94
C ARG A 549 -37.07 22.48 -3.26
N ILE A 550 -36.37 22.78 -2.19
CA ILE A 550 -35.56 21.79 -1.46
C ILE A 550 -36.45 20.76 -0.76
N ARG A 551 -37.61 21.18 -0.20
CA ARG A 551 -38.59 20.27 0.38
C ARG A 551 -39.18 19.31 -0.65
N ASP A 552 -39.52 19.81 -1.83
CA ASP A 552 -40.09 18.98 -2.89
C ASP A 552 -39.08 17.92 -3.38
N ARG A 553 -37.80 18.29 -3.52
CA ARG A 553 -36.72 17.34 -3.85
C ARG A 553 -36.56 16.25 -2.78
N LEU A 554 -36.57 16.61 -1.50
CA LEU A 554 -36.45 15.63 -0.40
C LEU A 554 -37.61 14.62 -0.40
N LYS A 555 -38.83 15.08 -0.65
CA LYS A 555 -40.00 14.20 -0.75
C LYS A 555 -39.90 13.24 -1.93
N GLN A 556 -39.42 13.74 -3.07
CA GLN A 556 -39.20 12.90 -4.24
C GLN A 556 -38.16 11.82 -3.95
N ALA A 557 -36.98 12.20 -3.43
CA ALA A 557 -35.90 11.26 -3.14
C ALA A 557 -36.31 10.20 -2.09
N THR A 558 -37.19 10.55 -1.15
CA THR A 558 -37.73 9.60 -0.15
C THR A 558 -38.59 8.50 -0.79
N GLY A 559 -39.20 8.77 -1.95
CA GLY A 559 -39.99 7.79 -2.69
C GLY A 559 -39.16 6.86 -3.59
N GLU A 560 -37.88 7.17 -3.81
CA GLU A 560 -37.00 6.43 -4.70
C GLU A 560 -36.10 5.44 -3.92
N ASN A 561 -35.62 4.39 -4.58
CA ASN A 561 -34.72 3.38 -3.97
C ASN A 561 -33.24 3.73 -4.22
N ASP A 562 -32.92 5.01 -4.31
CA ASP A 562 -31.56 5.51 -4.55
C ASP A 562 -30.99 6.12 -3.26
N ILE A 563 -30.02 5.43 -2.67
CA ILE A 563 -29.35 5.87 -1.45
C ILE A 563 -28.54 7.15 -1.70
N ASP A 564 -27.96 7.34 -2.90
CA ASP A 564 -27.13 8.50 -3.22
C ASP A 564 -27.98 9.78 -3.34
N GLU A 565 -29.09 9.71 -4.08
CA GLU A 565 -30.00 10.86 -4.24
C GLU A 565 -30.68 11.23 -2.91
N LEU A 566 -31.04 10.23 -2.08
CA LEU A 566 -31.64 10.48 -0.77
C LEU A 566 -30.65 11.12 0.21
N GLU A 567 -29.38 10.69 0.21
CA GLU A 567 -28.34 11.34 1.00
C GLU A 567 -28.06 12.77 0.52
N GLU A 568 -28.04 13.02 -0.79
CA GLU A 568 -27.86 14.35 -1.35
C GLU A 568 -29.01 15.28 -0.96
N ALA A 569 -30.26 14.81 -1.07
CA ALA A 569 -31.44 15.59 -0.71
C ALA A 569 -31.49 15.89 0.80
N ILE A 570 -31.11 14.94 1.66
CA ILE A 570 -30.98 15.18 3.12
C ILE A 570 -29.87 16.20 3.40
N ASN A 571 -28.74 16.13 2.70
CA ASN A 571 -27.64 17.08 2.85
C ASN A 571 -28.06 18.49 2.39
N GLU A 572 -28.78 18.61 1.27
CA GLU A 572 -29.30 19.89 0.78
C GLU A 572 -30.33 20.49 1.77
N PHE A 573 -31.24 19.67 2.30
CA PHE A 573 -32.22 20.11 3.30
C PHE A 573 -31.57 20.58 4.61
N THR A 574 -30.58 19.84 5.10
CA THR A 574 -29.87 20.17 6.34
C THR A 574 -28.92 21.36 6.18
N ALA A 575 -28.22 21.47 5.05
CA ALA A 575 -27.37 22.63 4.74
C ALA A 575 -28.18 23.93 4.70
N ASN A 576 -29.42 23.86 4.21
CA ASN A 576 -30.34 24.99 4.21
C ASN A 576 -31.13 25.13 5.53
N ARG A 577 -30.81 24.42 6.62
CA ARG A 577 -31.44 24.58 7.95
C ARG A 577 -32.98 24.70 7.92
N LEU A 578 -33.64 23.97 7.02
CA LEU A 578 -35.09 24.03 6.90
C LEU A 578 -35.74 23.39 8.14
N GLU A 579 -36.84 23.98 8.61
CA GLU A 579 -37.62 23.43 9.73
C GLU A 579 -38.13 22.02 9.37
N ASP A 580 -37.92 21.03 10.24
CA ASP A 580 -38.46 19.69 9.99
C ASP A 580 -39.97 19.68 10.22
N ARG A 581 -40.74 19.35 9.17
CA ARG A 581 -42.21 19.20 9.22
C ARG A 581 -42.64 17.73 9.17
N GLY A 582 -41.71 16.80 9.41
CA GLY A 582 -41.85 15.36 9.19
C GLY A 582 -41.06 14.87 7.97
N ASP A 583 -40.82 15.75 6.99
CA ASP A 583 -40.12 15.44 5.74
C ASP A 583 -38.72 14.84 5.97
N LEU A 584 -37.95 15.40 6.91
CA LEU A 584 -36.57 14.95 7.19
C LEU A 584 -36.56 13.68 8.04
N THR A 585 -37.54 13.53 8.92
CA THR A 585 -37.71 12.34 9.75
C THR A 585 -38.05 11.12 8.89
N ASP A 586 -38.99 11.25 7.95
CA ASP A 586 -39.38 10.20 7.00
C ASP A 586 -38.21 9.80 6.08
N ALA A 587 -37.49 10.80 5.56
CA ALA A 587 -36.30 10.57 4.73
C ALA A 587 -35.19 9.80 5.46
N LYS A 588 -34.92 10.14 6.73
CA LYS A 588 -33.94 9.43 7.56
C LYS A 588 -34.38 8.01 7.88
N GLN A 589 -35.66 7.78 8.16
CA GLN A 589 -36.18 6.44 8.40
C GLN A 589 -36.08 5.57 7.14
N ARG A 590 -36.42 6.14 5.97
CA ARG A 590 -36.28 5.43 4.70
C ARG A 590 -34.82 5.08 4.39
N LEU A 591 -33.91 6.01 4.63
CA LEU A 591 -32.48 5.79 4.46
C LEU A 591 -31.95 4.67 5.37
N LEU A 592 -32.45 4.61 6.61
CA LEU A 592 -32.14 3.52 7.54
C LEU A 592 -32.57 2.17 6.99
N ASP A 593 -33.80 2.05 6.50
CA ASP A 593 -34.34 0.80 5.94
C ASP A 593 -33.53 0.32 4.70
N LEU A 594 -33.15 1.26 3.82
CA LEU A 594 -32.34 0.96 2.64
C LEU A 594 -30.95 0.43 3.03
N TYR A 595 -30.28 1.06 4.01
CA TYR A 595 -28.99 0.58 4.50
C TYR A 595 -29.09 -0.77 5.20
N THR A 596 -30.14 -1.02 5.98
CA THR A 596 -30.37 -2.32 6.60
C THR A 596 -30.50 -3.42 5.54
N SER A 597 -31.32 -3.22 4.51
CA SER A 597 -31.48 -4.19 3.43
C SER A 597 -30.20 -4.40 2.60
N ALA A 598 -29.46 -3.31 2.35
CA ALA A 598 -28.18 -3.38 1.65
C ALA A 598 -27.12 -4.16 2.44
N LEU A 599 -27.07 -3.97 3.77
CA LEU A 599 -26.17 -4.69 4.66
C LEU A 599 -26.52 -6.17 4.74
N GLU A 600 -27.79 -6.53 4.88
CA GLU A 600 -28.26 -7.93 4.85
C GLU A 600 -27.84 -8.62 3.54
N THR A 601 -28.09 -7.98 2.41
CA THR A 601 -27.68 -8.50 1.09
C THR A 601 -26.17 -8.70 1.01
N ALA A 602 -25.39 -7.73 1.51
CA ALA A 602 -23.93 -7.81 1.50
C ALA A 602 -23.38 -8.89 2.44
N ILE A 603 -24.05 -9.13 3.59
CA ILE A 603 -23.75 -10.22 4.51
C ILE A 603 -23.97 -11.56 3.82
N ASP A 604 -25.10 -11.73 3.13
CA ASP A 604 -25.45 -12.98 2.46
C ASP A 604 -24.52 -13.31 1.30
N GLU A 605 -24.13 -12.30 0.51
CA GLU A 605 -23.21 -12.49 -0.61
C GLU A 605 -21.79 -12.83 -0.18
N ARG A 606 -21.37 -12.41 1.02
CA ARG A 606 -20.04 -12.67 1.60
C ARG A 606 -18.87 -12.29 0.69
N ILE A 607 -19.07 -11.31 -0.18
CA ILE A 607 -18.02 -10.72 -1.01
C ILE A 607 -17.33 -9.66 -0.16
N LEU A 608 -16.09 -9.92 0.25
CA LEU A 608 -15.35 -9.04 1.16
C LEU A 608 -15.41 -7.58 0.75
N ASP A 609 -15.12 -7.27 -0.52
CA ASP A 609 -15.00 -5.88 -0.98
C ASP A 609 -16.38 -5.18 -1.03
N ARG A 610 -17.46 -5.91 -1.33
CA ARG A 610 -18.84 -5.36 -1.35
C ARG A 610 -19.36 -5.12 0.07
N LEU A 611 -19.08 -6.05 0.99
CA LEU A 611 -19.41 -5.88 2.41
C LEU A 611 -18.59 -4.74 3.02
N GLU A 612 -17.30 -4.63 2.68
CA GLU A 612 -16.44 -3.53 3.11
C GLU A 612 -16.98 -2.17 2.66
N TYR A 613 -17.30 -2.05 1.36
CA TYR A 613 -17.90 -0.85 0.80
C TYR A 613 -19.25 -0.49 1.47
N THR A 614 -20.14 -1.47 1.65
CA THR A 614 -21.49 -1.23 2.21
C THR A 614 -21.41 -0.80 3.69
N VAL A 615 -20.54 -1.45 4.47
CA VAL A 615 -20.30 -1.09 5.88
C VAL A 615 -19.66 0.29 6.00
N GLU A 616 -18.67 0.61 5.15
CA GLU A 616 -18.03 1.94 5.16
C GLU A 616 -19.01 3.04 4.77
N ARG A 617 -19.83 2.80 3.74
CA ARG A 617 -20.89 3.72 3.30
C ARG A 617 -21.93 3.95 4.41
N ALA A 618 -22.41 2.87 5.04
CA ALA A 618 -23.33 2.94 6.16
C ALA A 618 -22.76 3.70 7.38
N LYS A 619 -21.46 3.56 7.68
CA LYS A 619 -20.77 4.30 8.74
C LYS A 619 -20.62 5.79 8.46
N ASN A 620 -20.51 6.17 7.20
CA ASN A 620 -20.39 7.56 6.78
C ASN A 620 -21.75 8.24 6.54
N SER A 621 -22.84 7.47 6.58
CA SER A 621 -24.20 7.98 6.41
C SER A 621 -24.68 8.83 7.58
N ARG A 622 -25.69 9.68 7.33
CA ARG A 622 -26.35 10.50 8.38
C ARG A 622 -27.12 9.66 9.41
N VAL A 623 -27.43 8.39 9.10
CA VAL A 623 -28.15 7.46 9.97
C VAL A 623 -27.22 6.53 10.75
N CYS A 624 -25.89 6.72 10.64
CA CYS A 624 -24.87 5.93 11.35
C CYS A 624 -25.13 5.84 12.87
N GLY A 625 -25.60 6.93 13.51
CA GLY A 625 -25.92 6.93 14.94
C GLY A 625 -26.93 5.85 15.35
N SER A 626 -27.93 5.60 14.50
CA SER A 626 -28.93 4.54 14.71
C SER A 626 -28.45 3.18 14.20
N LEU A 627 -27.68 3.14 13.11
CA LEU A 627 -27.14 1.89 12.56
C LEU A 627 -26.05 1.25 13.42
N LYS A 628 -25.22 2.05 14.09
CA LYS A 628 -24.04 1.58 14.85
C LYS A 628 -24.38 0.54 15.93
N HIS A 629 -25.58 0.62 16.48
CA HIS A 629 -26.08 -0.30 17.51
C HIS A 629 -27.10 -1.32 16.99
N SER A 630 -27.37 -1.31 15.68
CA SER A 630 -28.25 -2.29 15.06
C SER A 630 -27.59 -3.66 14.97
N GLN A 631 -28.38 -4.73 15.13
CA GLN A 631 -27.89 -6.11 15.02
C GLN A 631 -27.27 -6.39 13.64
N VAL A 632 -27.85 -5.83 12.58
CA VAL A 632 -27.37 -6.02 11.20
C VAL A 632 -25.98 -5.41 11.00
N MET A 633 -25.70 -4.24 11.58
CA MET A 633 -24.36 -3.64 11.51
C MET A 633 -23.32 -4.47 12.28
N LEU A 634 -23.69 -5.00 13.46
CA LEU A 634 -22.82 -5.88 14.23
C LEU A 634 -22.49 -7.17 13.47
N ASP A 635 -23.51 -7.82 12.89
CA ASP A 635 -23.36 -9.02 12.08
C ASP A 635 -22.53 -8.75 10.80
N ALA A 636 -22.68 -7.57 10.19
CA ALA A 636 -21.88 -7.13 9.04
C ALA A 636 -20.40 -6.94 9.40
N GLU A 637 -20.10 -6.26 10.50
CA GLU A 637 -18.72 -6.06 10.97
C GLU A 637 -18.04 -7.37 11.38
N GLU A 638 -18.77 -8.29 12.02
CA GLU A 638 -18.27 -9.61 12.37
C GLU A 638 -17.97 -10.44 11.11
N THR A 639 -18.91 -10.47 10.16
CA THR A 639 -18.72 -11.16 8.86
C THR A 639 -17.54 -10.57 8.09
N LEU A 640 -17.36 -9.25 8.12
CA LEU A 640 -16.21 -8.58 7.51
C LEU A 640 -14.89 -9.01 8.15
N LYS A 641 -14.84 -9.08 9.49
CA LYS A 641 -13.66 -9.55 10.24
C LYS A 641 -13.32 -10.99 9.88
N GLN A 642 -14.33 -11.84 9.77
CA GLN A 642 -14.21 -13.23 9.34
C GLN A 642 -13.60 -13.33 7.94
N LEU A 643 -14.17 -12.62 6.95
CA LEU A 643 -13.69 -12.65 5.56
C LEU A 643 -12.26 -12.10 5.41
N ARG A 644 -11.88 -11.07 6.17
CA ARG A 644 -10.50 -10.56 6.22
C ARG A 644 -9.53 -11.60 6.76
N ARG A 645 -9.89 -12.34 7.82
CA ARG A 645 -9.09 -13.43 8.39
C ARG A 645 -8.89 -14.55 7.35
N LEU A 646 -9.95 -14.98 6.67
CA LEU A 646 -9.87 -16.01 5.62
C LEU A 646 -8.96 -15.57 4.45
N LYS A 647 -9.10 -14.32 3.98
CA LYS A 647 -8.25 -13.75 2.91
C LYS A 647 -6.77 -13.73 3.32
N LYS A 648 -6.45 -13.40 4.57
CA LYS A 648 -5.07 -13.39 5.10
C LYS A 648 -4.38 -14.75 4.97
N TYR A 649 -5.06 -15.84 5.32
CA TYR A 649 -4.47 -17.19 5.23
C TYR A 649 -4.38 -17.68 3.79
N LEU A 650 -5.36 -17.34 2.96
CA LEU A 650 -5.33 -17.63 1.53
C LEU A 650 -4.12 -16.96 0.84
N VAL A 651 -3.86 -15.69 1.13
CA VAL A 651 -2.72 -14.95 0.54
C VAL A 651 -1.39 -15.61 0.91
N LYS A 652 -1.21 -16.07 2.15
CA LYS A 652 0.02 -16.77 2.57
C LYS A 652 0.24 -18.07 1.78
N VAL A 653 -0.81 -18.87 1.58
CA VAL A 653 -0.72 -20.10 0.78
C VAL A 653 -0.41 -19.79 -0.68
N LEU A 654 -1.09 -18.80 -1.27
CA LEU A 654 -0.92 -18.43 -2.68
C LEU A 654 0.43 -17.76 -2.98
N ALA A 655 1.06 -17.12 -1.99
CA ALA A 655 2.38 -16.50 -2.12
C ALA A 655 3.54 -17.50 -2.02
N MET A 656 3.28 -18.79 -1.76
CA MET A 656 4.33 -19.79 -1.71
C MET A 656 4.99 -20.00 -3.07
N LYS A 657 6.31 -20.20 -3.06
CA LYS A 657 7.05 -20.59 -4.27
C LYS A 657 6.60 -21.98 -4.71
N GLN A 658 6.42 -22.18 -6.02
CA GLN A 658 6.10 -23.50 -6.58
C GLN A 658 7.11 -24.58 -6.18
N SER A 659 8.39 -24.20 -6.00
CA SER A 659 9.45 -25.10 -5.51
C SER A 659 9.14 -25.71 -4.13
N THR A 660 8.46 -24.98 -3.25
CA THR A 660 8.08 -25.41 -1.90
C THR A 660 6.95 -26.45 -1.93
N VAL A 661 6.04 -26.37 -2.91
CA VAL A 661 5.00 -27.39 -3.13
C VAL A 661 5.62 -28.64 -3.78
N SER A 662 6.54 -28.43 -4.74
CA SER A 662 7.28 -29.51 -5.39
C SER A 662 8.14 -30.30 -4.39
N GLU A 663 8.72 -29.63 -3.38
CA GLU A 663 9.46 -30.25 -2.27
C GLU A 663 8.61 -31.32 -1.57
N ILE A 664 7.38 -30.98 -1.15
CA ILE A 664 6.47 -31.92 -0.49
C ILE A 664 6.21 -33.14 -1.40
N SER A 665 5.98 -32.90 -2.69
CA SER A 665 5.74 -33.99 -3.65
C SER A 665 6.97 -34.89 -3.91
N SER A 666 8.17 -34.44 -3.54
CA SER A 666 9.44 -35.15 -3.77
C SER A 666 9.80 -36.16 -2.68
N TYR A 667 9.17 -36.09 -1.50
CA TYR A 667 9.50 -36.96 -0.37
C TYR A 667 9.12 -38.42 -0.67
N LYS A 668 10.10 -39.33 -0.66
CA LYS A 668 9.83 -40.78 -0.78
C LYS A 668 9.16 -41.36 0.47
N ARG A 669 9.54 -40.85 1.65
CA ARG A 669 8.97 -41.21 2.96
C ARG A 669 8.85 -39.93 3.78
N PRO A 670 7.68 -39.28 3.83
CA PRO A 670 7.52 -38.06 4.61
C PRO A 670 7.57 -38.38 6.11
N LYS A 671 7.93 -37.39 6.92
CA LYS A 671 7.71 -37.49 8.37
C LYS A 671 6.20 -37.49 8.67
N GLN A 672 5.81 -38.14 9.76
CA GLN A 672 4.40 -38.29 10.12
C GLN A 672 3.65 -36.96 10.20
N CYS A 673 4.26 -35.93 10.78
CA CYS A 673 3.68 -34.58 10.84
C CYS A 673 3.38 -33.98 9.46
N VAL A 674 4.25 -34.18 8.47
CA VAL A 674 4.02 -33.71 7.09
C VAL A 674 2.89 -34.49 6.44
N HIS A 675 2.85 -35.81 6.64
CA HIS A 675 1.81 -36.67 6.11
C HIS A 675 0.43 -36.26 6.65
N ASP A 676 0.31 -36.08 7.96
CA ASP A 676 -0.97 -35.78 8.62
C ASP A 676 -1.47 -34.37 8.31
N VAL A 677 -0.57 -33.40 8.13
CA VAL A 677 -0.92 -32.05 7.65
C VAL A 677 -1.47 -32.07 6.23
N MET A 678 -0.78 -32.75 5.31
CA MET A 678 -1.25 -32.85 3.92
C MET A 678 -2.55 -33.66 3.83
N LYS A 679 -2.68 -34.71 4.65
CA LYS A 679 -3.92 -35.47 4.80
C LYS A 679 -5.06 -34.57 5.28
N ALA A 680 -4.88 -33.79 6.35
CA ALA A 680 -5.89 -32.85 6.82
C ALA A 680 -6.26 -31.83 5.74
N THR A 681 -5.26 -31.29 5.03
CA THR A 681 -5.46 -30.33 3.94
C THR A 681 -6.37 -30.91 2.84
N TYR A 682 -6.06 -32.10 2.32
CA TYR A 682 -6.86 -32.73 1.27
C TYR A 682 -8.21 -33.24 1.76
N LEU A 683 -8.30 -33.62 3.03
CA LEU A 683 -9.56 -34.02 3.65
C LEU A 683 -10.53 -32.82 3.71
N LEU A 684 -10.04 -31.62 4.07
CA LEU A 684 -10.83 -30.38 4.00
C LEU A 684 -11.26 -30.08 2.56
N LEU A 685 -10.41 -30.33 1.57
CA LEU A 685 -10.71 -30.13 0.15
C LEU A 685 -11.64 -31.21 -0.46
N GLY A 686 -12.16 -32.14 0.36
CA GLY A 686 -13.19 -33.11 -0.04
C GLY A 686 -12.67 -34.47 -0.53
N GLU A 687 -11.39 -34.79 -0.33
CA GLU A 687 -10.87 -36.13 -0.63
C GLU A 687 -11.32 -37.17 0.42
N ARG A 688 -11.37 -38.44 0.04
CA ARG A 688 -11.83 -39.52 0.92
C ARG A 688 -10.73 -39.93 1.92
N ASP A 689 -11.03 -39.95 3.22
CA ASP A 689 -10.06 -40.26 4.30
C ASP A 689 -9.29 -41.58 4.07
N LYS A 690 -9.96 -42.61 3.51
CA LYS A 690 -9.34 -43.91 3.21
C LYS A 690 -8.19 -43.81 2.22
N ASP A 691 -8.32 -42.97 1.21
CA ASP A 691 -7.34 -42.83 0.12
C ASP A 691 -6.12 -42.01 0.59
N LEU A 692 -6.32 -41.10 1.55
CA LEU A 692 -5.29 -40.23 2.11
C LEU A 692 -4.38 -40.94 3.13
N ASN A 693 -4.62 -42.21 3.46
CA ASN A 693 -3.68 -43.01 4.26
C ASN A 693 -2.42 -43.40 3.48
N ARG A 694 -2.48 -43.35 2.14
CA ARG A 694 -1.38 -43.71 1.26
C ARG A 694 -0.67 -42.45 0.76
N TRP A 695 0.60 -42.29 1.13
CA TRP A 695 1.37 -41.11 0.71
C TRP A 695 1.46 -41.00 -0.81
N GLU A 696 1.56 -42.11 -1.55
CA GLU A 696 1.63 -42.09 -3.01
C GLU A 696 0.39 -41.42 -3.63
N HIS A 697 -0.77 -41.57 -2.98
CA HIS A 697 -1.99 -40.91 -3.40
C HIS A 697 -1.93 -39.40 -3.16
N ILE A 698 -1.52 -38.96 -1.98
CA ILE A 698 -1.31 -37.53 -1.66
C ILE A 698 -0.28 -36.88 -2.60
N GLN A 699 0.81 -37.59 -2.93
CA GLN A 699 1.79 -37.14 -3.91
C GLN A 699 1.19 -36.95 -5.30
N SER A 700 0.35 -37.89 -5.74
CA SER A 700 -0.33 -37.80 -7.03
C SER A 700 -1.26 -36.58 -7.09
N LEU A 701 -1.98 -36.28 -6.01
CA LEU A 701 -2.85 -35.11 -5.89
C LEU A 701 -2.03 -33.80 -5.93
N THR A 702 -0.90 -33.78 -5.24
CA THR A 702 -0.02 -32.60 -5.14
C THR A 702 0.67 -32.26 -6.46
N ARG A 703 0.83 -33.24 -7.36
CA ARG A 703 1.40 -33.05 -8.71
C ARG A 703 0.37 -32.64 -9.77
N ARG A 704 -0.93 -32.60 -9.46
CA ARG A 704 -1.96 -32.18 -10.42
C ARG A 704 -1.82 -30.69 -10.77
N LEU A 705 -2.04 -30.37 -12.04
CA LEU A 705 -1.94 -29.01 -12.59
C LEU A 705 -3.33 -28.53 -13.06
N GLY A 706 -3.47 -27.22 -13.29
CA GLY A 706 -4.70 -26.65 -13.85
C GLY A 706 -5.87 -26.65 -12.86
N LYS A 707 -7.02 -27.19 -13.28
CA LYS A 707 -8.27 -27.16 -12.49
C LYS A 707 -8.17 -27.92 -11.17
N ASP A 708 -7.41 -29.02 -11.16
CA ASP A 708 -7.28 -29.91 -9.99
C ASP A 708 -6.05 -29.62 -9.13
N SER A 709 -5.34 -28.52 -9.41
CA SER A 709 -4.17 -28.14 -8.62
C SER A 709 -4.55 -27.76 -7.20
N LEU A 710 -3.72 -28.16 -6.23
CA LEU A 710 -3.92 -27.88 -4.81
C LEU A 710 -4.20 -26.39 -4.54
N MET A 711 -3.39 -25.51 -5.14
CA MET A 711 -3.53 -24.06 -4.97
C MET A 711 -4.85 -23.52 -5.47
N ARG A 712 -5.35 -24.02 -6.60
CA ARG A 712 -6.65 -23.59 -7.13
C ARG A 712 -7.80 -24.11 -6.28
N ARG A 713 -7.73 -25.35 -5.82
CA ARG A 713 -8.73 -25.92 -4.91
C ARG A 713 -8.81 -25.16 -3.60
N ILE A 714 -7.67 -24.75 -3.04
CA ILE A 714 -7.62 -23.87 -1.86
C ILE A 714 -8.20 -22.48 -2.16
N LYS A 715 -7.89 -21.89 -3.33
CA LYS A 715 -8.46 -20.59 -3.74
C LYS A 715 -9.97 -20.61 -3.90
N GLN A 716 -10.53 -21.74 -4.31
CA GLN A 716 -11.98 -21.93 -4.50
C GLN A 716 -12.65 -22.61 -3.30
N PHE A 717 -11.92 -22.80 -2.20
CA PHE A 717 -12.44 -23.48 -1.02
C PHE A 717 -13.45 -22.59 -0.31
N ASP A 718 -14.63 -23.14 -0.06
CA ASP A 718 -15.69 -22.51 0.70
C ASP A 718 -15.84 -23.19 2.07
N VAL A 719 -15.51 -22.44 3.12
CA VAL A 719 -15.53 -22.92 4.50
C VAL A 719 -16.95 -23.15 5.02
N ILE A 720 -17.96 -22.46 4.49
CA ILE A 720 -19.35 -22.50 4.98
C ILE A 720 -19.96 -23.88 4.71
N ASN A 721 -19.62 -24.44 3.55
CA ASN A 721 -20.11 -25.74 3.10
C ASN A 721 -19.28 -26.92 3.65
N LEU A 722 -18.31 -26.66 4.52
CA LEU A 722 -17.48 -27.69 5.12
C LEU A 722 -18.27 -28.47 6.19
N ARG A 723 -18.31 -29.79 6.05
CA ARG A 723 -19.03 -30.67 6.98
C ARG A 723 -18.31 -30.78 8.32
N LEU A 724 -19.03 -30.59 9.43
CA LEU A 724 -18.48 -30.68 10.78
C LEU A 724 -17.70 -31.98 11.09
N PRO A 725 -18.14 -33.20 10.67
CA PRO A 725 -17.34 -34.41 10.87
C PRO A 725 -15.97 -34.39 10.18
N VAL A 726 -15.86 -33.70 9.04
CA VAL A 726 -14.61 -33.52 8.30
C VAL A 726 -13.70 -32.56 9.06
N ALA A 727 -14.23 -31.43 9.53
CA ALA A 727 -13.49 -30.48 10.36
C ALA A 727 -12.94 -31.15 11.64
N ASN A 728 -13.78 -31.87 12.39
CA ASN A 728 -13.37 -32.59 13.61
C ASN A 728 -12.31 -33.68 13.34
N ARG A 729 -12.36 -34.32 12.16
CA ARG A 729 -11.35 -35.31 11.78
C ARG A 729 -10.02 -34.64 11.45
N SER A 730 -10.04 -33.52 10.73
CA SER A 730 -8.86 -32.71 10.46
C SER A 730 -8.27 -32.10 11.74
N ASP A 731 -9.11 -31.66 12.67
CA ASP A 731 -8.71 -31.16 13.99
C ASP A 731 -7.87 -32.18 14.75
N ARG A 732 -8.37 -33.42 14.86
CA ARG A 732 -7.65 -34.52 15.52
C ARG A 732 -6.30 -34.86 14.88
N LEU A 733 -6.14 -34.64 13.58
CA LEU A 733 -4.86 -34.87 12.88
C LEU A 733 -3.88 -33.73 13.15
N LEU A 734 -4.37 -32.49 13.16
CA LEU A 734 -3.54 -31.30 13.33
C LEU A 734 -3.17 -31.05 14.81
N GLY A 735 -4.06 -31.35 15.74
CA GLY A 735 -3.88 -31.15 17.18
C GLY A 735 -2.77 -31.98 17.82
N LEU A 736 -2.18 -32.93 17.08
CA LEU A 736 -1.02 -33.71 17.51
C LEU A 736 0.31 -32.95 17.40
N TYR A 737 0.30 -31.79 16.73
CA TYR A 737 1.52 -31.06 16.36
C TYR A 737 1.37 -29.55 16.62
N ASP A 738 2.48 -28.90 16.95
CA ASP A 738 2.58 -27.43 16.97
C ASP A 738 3.12 -26.89 15.63
N GLU A 739 2.82 -25.62 15.31
CA GLU A 739 3.23 -24.97 14.06
C GLU A 739 4.76 -25.00 13.87
N THR A 740 5.51 -24.70 14.93
CA THR A 740 6.98 -24.67 14.93
C THR A 740 7.59 -26.01 14.56
N LEU A 741 7.04 -27.11 15.05
CA LEU A 741 7.46 -28.47 14.78
C LEU A 741 7.21 -28.81 13.31
N VAL A 742 6.06 -28.44 12.75
CA VAL A 742 5.76 -28.68 11.34
C VAL A 742 6.69 -27.85 10.44
N CYS A 743 6.84 -26.55 10.73
CA CYS A 743 7.71 -25.63 9.97
C CYS A 743 9.18 -26.10 9.95
N LYS A 744 9.70 -26.60 11.08
CA LYS A 744 11.08 -27.16 11.15
C LYS A 744 11.27 -28.38 10.25
N ASN A 745 10.21 -29.17 10.02
CA ASN A 745 10.27 -30.40 9.22
C ASN A 745 9.93 -30.16 7.75
N SER A 746 9.09 -29.18 7.45
CA SER A 746 8.82 -28.69 6.09
C SER A 746 8.15 -27.31 6.16
N ALA A 747 8.82 -26.29 5.62
CA ALA A 747 8.27 -24.93 5.56
C ALA A 747 6.97 -24.88 4.74
N GLY A 748 6.87 -25.71 3.70
CA GLY A 748 5.65 -25.88 2.91
C GLY A 748 4.51 -26.50 3.71
N ALA A 749 4.77 -27.59 4.43
CA ALA A 749 3.77 -28.20 5.29
C ALA A 749 3.33 -27.24 6.41
N GLY A 750 4.24 -26.45 6.99
CA GLY A 750 3.88 -25.46 8.01
C GLY A 750 2.86 -24.42 7.52
N THR A 751 2.97 -24.01 6.26
CA THR A 751 2.00 -23.08 5.66
C THR A 751 0.63 -23.75 5.46
N PHE A 752 0.59 -25.02 5.04
CA PHE A 752 -0.67 -25.78 4.93
C PHE A 752 -1.27 -26.16 6.29
N TYR A 753 -0.45 -26.37 7.32
CA TYR A 753 -0.89 -26.57 8.70
C TYR A 753 -1.66 -25.34 9.18
N ASN A 754 -1.08 -24.15 9.04
CA ASN A 754 -1.74 -22.90 9.44
C ASN A 754 -3.07 -22.69 8.72
N TRP A 755 -3.10 -22.89 7.40
CA TRP A 755 -4.33 -22.78 6.63
C TRP A 755 -5.38 -23.78 7.12
N SER A 756 -5.02 -25.06 7.24
CA SER A 756 -5.95 -26.12 7.64
C SER A 756 -6.48 -25.93 9.06
N ARG A 757 -5.61 -25.52 10.00
CA ARG A 757 -5.98 -25.24 11.39
C ARG A 757 -7.02 -24.14 11.48
N HIS A 758 -6.82 -23.04 10.75
CA HIS A 758 -7.77 -21.93 10.76
C HIS A 758 -9.07 -22.23 10.03
N MET A 759 -9.09 -23.09 9.01
CA MET A 759 -10.36 -23.54 8.40
C MET A 759 -11.19 -24.38 9.39
N VAL A 760 -10.52 -25.19 10.22
CA VAL A 760 -11.18 -25.99 11.26
C VAL A 760 -11.73 -25.08 12.36
N GLU A 761 -10.92 -24.17 12.90
CA GLU A 761 -11.35 -23.20 13.92
C GLU A 761 -12.57 -22.40 13.47
N GLU A 762 -12.63 -22.01 12.19
CA GLU A 762 -13.75 -21.25 11.65
C GLU A 762 -15.07 -22.04 11.68
N VAL A 763 -15.03 -23.34 11.38
CA VAL A 763 -16.21 -24.22 11.46
C VAL A 763 -16.64 -24.43 12.91
N GLU A 764 -15.68 -24.51 13.83
CA GLU A 764 -15.97 -24.65 15.27
C GLU A 764 -16.59 -23.38 15.86
N GLU A 765 -16.08 -22.20 15.47
CA GLU A 765 -16.64 -20.89 15.81
C GLU A 765 -18.07 -20.75 15.27
N ASP A 766 -18.31 -21.05 13.99
CA ASP A 766 -19.65 -20.98 13.38
C ASP A 766 -20.65 -21.92 14.07
N ASN A 767 -20.23 -23.15 14.36
CA ASN A 767 -21.08 -24.13 15.05
C ASN A 767 -21.39 -23.70 16.50
N SER A 768 -20.42 -23.10 17.19
CA SER A 768 -20.63 -22.55 18.53
C SER A 768 -21.62 -21.38 18.51
N ARG A 769 -21.56 -20.50 17.50
CA ARG A 769 -22.51 -19.40 17.29
C ARG A 769 -23.92 -19.90 16.99
N ARG A 770 -24.08 -20.91 16.12
CA ARG A 770 -25.39 -21.53 15.84
C ARG A 770 -26.04 -22.12 17.09
N ARG A 771 -25.25 -22.67 18.00
CA ARG A 771 -25.75 -23.17 19.30
C ARG A 771 -26.18 -22.03 20.23
N GLN A 772 -25.47 -20.91 20.24
CA GLN A 772 -25.82 -19.74 21.05
C GLN A 772 -27.06 -18.99 20.53
N ARG A 773 -27.36 -19.05 19.22
CA ARG A 773 -28.58 -18.45 18.63
C ARG A 773 -29.86 -19.30 18.84
N HIS A 774 -29.73 -20.53 19.31
CA HIS A 774 -30.84 -21.47 19.57
C HIS A 774 -31.11 -21.70 21.06
N VAL A 775 -30.46 -20.93 21.93
CA VAL A 775 -30.75 -20.80 23.37
C VAL A 775 -31.29 -19.41 23.59
#